data_AF-B0XWP4-F1
#
_entry.id   AF-B0XWP4-F1
#
_cell.length_a   1.000
_cell.length_b   1.000
_cell.length_c   1.000
_cell.angle_alpha   90.00
_cell.angle_beta   90.00
_cell.angle_gamma   90.00
#
_symmetry.space_group_name_H-M   'P 1'
#
loop_
_entity.id
_entity.type
_entity.pdbx_description
1 polymer ?
#
loop_
_entity_poly.entity_id
_entity_poly.type
_entity_poly.pdbx_seq_one_letter_code
_entity_poly.pdbx_strand_id
1 'polypeptide(L)'
;MKLQVDLDPLLKLGDQTSKTDRSAAWARLAMRKIGGTSGCVVAGRLAENPDIKILVIEAGQHNRDLENVHMAGGWSNNFDSETDWNLITKPMPGVDNRQVKLSRGRFLGGSSGCNGTLCIRGAKQDYDDWELEGWSGEEFFAAMRKAETFHTKPWFKADENSHGYSGPLHTEPHDLAPIANLLMDSFVSQGLPLHHDMFSTGDIPHGCGHVPRTVYKGIRTTAADYITKEYHRNNVTIQTDTTVDRVVLEQGPDGLRATSVITQLADGTPRTFHARKEIIVSGGAYCSPAILMRSGIGARAELDQHGIPCQVDLPGVGKNLLDHLIVFMFYETEKEGLTNDFHVYHDNNFAKTYQQWKEHKSGFLSTFPFGCFAFARLDDRLKDEPLWRDAPRQPGRDPMGLTPKQPNIEFFTTECYGGPKQYNQFPVDKKHAFSMIAELFAPKSRGTVTLKSKDPKENPVIDCNYLSDPLDLLVLTEACRFGNEIVMNGAGTKDIVKGSWPPNLKHHTYKTREEWIPYVKEHATTCYHAAGTCAMGKDGDSMAVLDNKLRVRGVAGLRVADCSVMPTLHGGHTQMPAYGIGERCADFIKETCFRFFAKKEVNCCRIEKKLDDLQSHALPLSYQSWSGQSGKYCAISFKNREQRKL
;
A
#
# COMPACT_ATOMS: atom_id res chain seq x y z
N MET A 1 -11.61 -5.63 -49.24
CA MET A 1 -11.25 -6.83 -50.03
C MET A 1 -11.67 -8.04 -49.20
N LYS A 2 -12.70 -8.78 -49.65
CA LYS A 2 -13.32 -9.93 -48.97
C LYS A 2 -12.57 -11.23 -49.28
N LEU A 3 -12.63 -12.20 -48.35
CA LEU A 3 -12.63 -13.69 -48.46
C LEU A 3 -12.28 -14.20 -47.04
N GLN A 4 -13.15 -14.72 -46.16
CA GLN A 4 -14.18 -15.77 -46.17
C GLN A 4 -13.66 -17.16 -46.62
N VAL A 5 -13.49 -18.06 -45.64
CA VAL A 5 -13.84 -19.50 -45.73
C VAL A 5 -14.32 -19.97 -44.35
N ASP A 6 -15.47 -20.63 -44.36
CA ASP A 6 -16.29 -21.18 -43.27
C ASP A 6 -16.07 -22.71 -43.12
N LEU A 7 -16.26 -23.20 -41.88
CA LEU A 7 -16.98 -24.44 -41.43
C LEU A 7 -16.48 -25.82 -41.96
N ASP A 8 -16.43 -26.96 -41.24
CA ASP A 8 -17.19 -27.48 -40.08
C ASP A 8 -16.56 -28.85 -39.60
N PRO A 9 -17.23 -29.81 -38.88
CA PRO A 9 -16.83 -30.26 -37.53
C PRO A 9 -16.66 -31.80 -37.36
N LEU A 10 -16.78 -32.30 -36.10
CA LEU A 10 -17.10 -33.68 -35.64
C LEU A 10 -15.92 -34.66 -35.34
N LEU A 11 -15.76 -35.07 -34.07
CA LEU A 11 -16.30 -36.34 -33.54
C LEU A 11 -15.90 -36.62 -32.07
N LYS A 12 -16.89 -37.11 -31.33
CA LYS A 12 -16.86 -37.66 -29.97
C LYS A 12 -16.14 -39.02 -29.92
N LEU A 13 -15.64 -39.38 -28.73
CA LEU A 13 -15.54 -40.71 -28.08
C LEU A 13 -14.70 -40.48 -26.80
N GLY A 14 -14.91 -41.04 -25.62
CA GLY A 14 -15.69 -42.16 -25.11
C GLY A 14 -15.21 -42.39 -23.66
N ASP A 15 -16.04 -43.04 -22.87
CA ASP A 15 -16.03 -43.13 -21.41
C ASP A 15 -15.06 -44.20 -20.83
N GLN A 16 -14.76 -44.08 -19.53
CA GLN A 16 -14.38 -45.12 -18.54
C GLN A 16 -12.92 -45.54 -18.23
N THR A 17 -12.65 -45.45 -16.91
CA THR A 17 -11.83 -46.31 -16.01
C THR A 17 -10.32 -46.10 -15.89
N SER A 18 -9.86 -45.66 -14.71
CA SER A 18 -9.30 -46.58 -13.71
C SER A 18 -8.95 -45.86 -12.39
N LYS A 19 -9.35 -46.49 -11.28
CA LYS A 19 -8.80 -46.23 -9.95
C LYS A 19 -7.42 -46.88 -9.90
N THR A 20 -6.37 -46.10 -9.66
CA THR A 20 -5.18 -46.42 -8.85
C THR A 20 -4.08 -45.40 -9.14
N ASP A 21 -3.93 -44.39 -8.29
CA ASP A 21 -2.62 -44.05 -7.74
C ASP A 21 -2.79 -43.14 -6.51
N ARG A 22 -2.74 -43.76 -5.32
CA ARG A 22 -2.67 -43.07 -4.03
C ARG A 22 -1.21 -43.04 -3.60
N SER A 23 -0.37 -42.19 -4.21
CA SER A 23 0.98 -41.96 -3.68
C SER A 23 1.65 -40.67 -4.19
N ALA A 24 1.18 -39.49 -3.78
CA ALA A 24 1.99 -38.27 -3.82
C ALA A 24 1.44 -37.19 -2.87
N ALA A 25 1.69 -37.38 -1.58
CA ALA A 25 1.44 -36.37 -0.56
C ALA A 25 2.51 -35.27 -0.65
N TRP A 26 2.16 -34.11 -1.21
CA TRP A 26 3.02 -32.92 -1.19
C TRP A 26 2.23 -31.69 -0.76
N ALA A 27 2.86 -30.74 -0.07
CA ALA A 27 2.27 -29.52 0.49
C ALA A 27 1.80 -28.51 -0.60
N ARG A 28 0.73 -27.72 -0.40
CA ARG A 28 0.34 -26.55 -1.25
C ARG A 28 -0.01 -25.42 -0.29
N LEU A 29 0.49 -24.21 -0.51
CA LEU A 29 0.03 -23.03 0.21
C LEU A 29 -0.54 -22.10 -0.85
N ALA A 30 -1.86 -21.97 -0.93
CA ALA A 30 -2.46 -21.27 -2.06
C ALA A 30 -2.99 -19.91 -1.61
N MET A 31 -2.20 -18.87 -1.82
CA MET A 31 -2.66 -17.48 -1.78
C MET A 31 -3.71 -17.30 -2.88
N ARG A 32 -4.89 -16.73 -2.61
CA ARG A 32 -5.94 -16.64 -3.62
C ARG A 32 -6.82 -15.42 -3.43
N LYS A 33 -7.03 -14.74 -4.56
CA LYS A 33 -7.04 -13.29 -4.82
C LYS A 33 -5.64 -12.66 -4.68
N ILE A 34 -5.46 -11.48 -5.28
CA ILE A 34 -4.49 -10.41 -5.06
C ILE A 34 -3.18 -10.44 -5.83
N GLY A 35 -3.24 -9.85 -7.01
CA GLY A 35 -2.09 -9.21 -7.65
C GLY A 35 -1.82 -7.78 -7.15
N GLY A 36 -2.54 -7.24 -6.18
CA GLY A 36 -2.22 -5.94 -5.54
C GLY A 36 -0.86 -5.91 -4.82
N THR A 37 -0.47 -4.71 -4.36
CA THR A 37 0.88 -4.42 -3.83
C THR A 37 1.39 -5.44 -2.81
N SER A 38 0.72 -5.58 -1.68
CA SER A 38 1.13 -6.51 -0.62
C SER A 38 1.03 -7.98 -1.06
N GLY A 39 0.03 -8.33 -1.87
CA GLY A 39 -0.19 -9.70 -2.34
C GLY A 39 0.98 -10.22 -3.18
N CYS A 40 1.51 -9.40 -4.09
CA CYS A 40 2.70 -9.77 -4.87
C CYS A 40 3.95 -9.95 -3.99
N VAL A 41 4.13 -9.12 -2.96
CA VAL A 41 5.26 -9.26 -2.02
C VAL A 41 5.19 -10.59 -1.28
N VAL A 42 4.03 -10.91 -0.70
CA VAL A 42 3.83 -12.17 0.02
C VAL A 42 4.06 -13.37 -0.91
N ALA A 43 3.55 -13.29 -2.15
CA ALA A 43 3.76 -14.30 -3.18
C ALA A 43 5.25 -14.51 -3.50
N GLY A 44 5.99 -13.45 -3.80
CA GLY A 44 7.42 -13.52 -4.12
C GLY A 44 8.25 -14.08 -2.97
N ARG A 45 7.98 -13.66 -1.73
CA ARG A 45 8.72 -14.10 -0.55
C ARG A 45 8.45 -15.54 -0.16
N LEU A 46 7.21 -16.02 -0.27
CA LEU A 46 6.92 -17.43 0.00
C LEU A 46 7.41 -18.35 -1.12
N ALA A 47 7.52 -17.83 -2.34
CA ALA A 47 8.05 -18.57 -3.49
C ALA A 47 9.55 -18.88 -3.38
N GLU A 48 10.28 -18.17 -2.51
CA GLU A 48 11.69 -18.49 -2.18
C GLU A 48 11.87 -19.94 -1.69
N ASN A 49 10.83 -20.55 -1.13
CA ASN A 49 10.81 -21.99 -0.86
C ASN A 49 10.18 -22.75 -2.04
N PRO A 50 10.96 -23.55 -2.80
CA PRO A 50 10.48 -24.24 -4.01
C PRO A 50 9.40 -25.31 -3.73
N ASP A 51 9.27 -25.79 -2.49
CA ASP A 51 8.26 -26.80 -2.11
C ASP A 51 6.86 -26.18 -1.93
N ILE A 52 6.77 -24.85 -1.93
CA ILE A 52 5.52 -24.13 -1.77
C ILE A 52 4.98 -23.74 -3.14
N LYS A 53 3.86 -24.35 -3.53
CA LYS A 53 3.13 -23.98 -4.75
C LYS A 53 2.11 -22.87 -4.46
N ILE A 54 2.24 -21.76 -5.16
CA ILE A 54 1.50 -20.52 -4.97
C ILE A 54 0.63 -20.25 -6.19
N LEU A 55 -0.61 -19.83 -5.96
CA LEU A 55 -1.44 -19.20 -6.99
C LEU A 55 -1.51 -17.70 -6.65
N VAL A 56 -1.62 -16.84 -7.65
CA VAL A 56 -1.97 -15.42 -7.48
C VAL A 56 -3.15 -15.17 -8.40
N ILE A 57 -4.25 -14.62 -7.88
CA ILE A 57 -5.46 -14.39 -8.67
C ILE A 57 -5.73 -12.89 -8.74
N GLU A 58 -5.66 -12.30 -9.93
CA GLU A 58 -5.91 -10.87 -10.13
C GLU A 58 -7.16 -10.66 -10.97
N ALA A 59 -8.00 -9.68 -10.58
CA ALA A 59 -9.23 -9.37 -11.30
C ALA A 59 -8.96 -8.62 -12.60
N GLY A 60 -7.93 -7.78 -12.61
CA GLY A 60 -7.45 -7.11 -13.80
C GLY A 60 -6.48 -7.93 -14.64
N GLN A 61 -6.05 -7.34 -15.74
CA GLN A 61 -5.09 -7.93 -16.67
C GLN A 61 -3.66 -7.94 -16.11
N HIS A 62 -2.76 -8.67 -16.77
CA HIS A 62 -1.33 -8.59 -16.46
C HIS A 62 -0.78 -7.21 -16.83
N ASN A 63 0.08 -6.64 -15.99
CA ASN A 63 0.66 -5.31 -16.26
C ASN A 63 1.80 -5.28 -17.29
N ARG A 64 2.22 -6.42 -17.87
CA ARG A 64 3.44 -6.49 -18.69
C ARG A 64 3.32 -5.57 -19.90
N ASP A 65 2.14 -5.57 -20.52
CA ASP A 65 1.88 -4.88 -21.79
C ASP A 65 1.17 -3.52 -21.56
N LEU A 66 1.08 -3.05 -20.31
CA LEU A 66 0.47 -1.77 -19.95
C LEU A 66 1.50 -0.66 -19.90
N GLU A 67 1.68 0.05 -21.01
CA GLU A 67 2.69 1.10 -21.14
C GLU A 67 2.58 2.17 -20.04
N ASN A 68 1.38 2.65 -19.74
CA ASN A 68 1.12 3.67 -18.73
C ASN A 68 1.33 3.20 -17.29
N VAL A 69 1.54 1.89 -17.08
CA VAL A 69 2.01 1.37 -15.79
C VAL A 69 3.52 1.59 -15.66
N HIS A 70 4.29 1.33 -16.72
CA HIS A 70 5.75 1.46 -16.69
C HIS A 70 6.23 2.91 -16.89
N MET A 71 5.48 3.71 -17.65
CA MET A 71 5.69 5.14 -17.86
C MET A 71 5.11 5.93 -16.68
N ALA A 72 5.94 6.33 -15.72
CA ALA A 72 5.48 6.97 -14.48
C ALA A 72 4.61 8.21 -14.74
N GLY A 73 4.98 9.05 -15.72
CA GLY A 73 4.22 10.24 -16.10
C GLY A 73 2.93 9.95 -16.89
N GLY A 74 2.71 8.72 -17.34
CA GLY A 74 1.50 8.27 -18.03
C GLY A 74 0.37 7.82 -17.09
N TRP A 75 0.56 7.93 -15.78
CA TRP A 75 -0.31 7.36 -14.74
C TRP A 75 -1.80 7.68 -14.92
N SER A 76 -2.15 8.93 -15.29
CA SER A 76 -3.52 9.42 -15.40
C SER A 76 -4.31 8.75 -16.53
N ASN A 77 -3.62 8.18 -17.52
CA ASN A 77 -4.23 7.40 -18.60
C ASN A 77 -4.75 6.04 -18.12
N ASN A 78 -4.37 5.59 -16.91
CA ASN A 78 -4.94 4.38 -16.31
C ASN A 78 -6.28 4.62 -15.61
N PHE A 79 -6.74 5.87 -15.49
CA PHE A 79 -7.93 6.21 -14.72
C PHE A 79 -9.15 6.39 -15.62
N ASP A 80 -10.32 6.02 -15.11
CA ASP A 80 -11.58 5.97 -15.87
C ASP A 80 -11.52 5.05 -17.09
N SER A 81 -10.71 4.00 -17.01
CA SER A 81 -10.59 2.93 -18.00
C SER A 81 -10.76 1.56 -17.32
N GLU A 82 -10.57 0.48 -18.08
CA GLU A 82 -10.58 -0.90 -17.60
C GLU A 82 -9.45 -1.24 -16.62
N THR A 83 -8.41 -0.38 -16.54
CA THR A 83 -7.29 -0.48 -15.60
C THR A 83 -7.54 0.24 -14.28
N ASP A 84 -8.70 0.88 -14.10
CA ASP A 84 -9.20 1.45 -12.84
C ASP A 84 -10.39 0.63 -12.31
N TRP A 85 -10.47 0.44 -11.01
CA TRP A 85 -11.67 -0.08 -10.35
C TRP A 85 -12.86 0.88 -10.42
N ASN A 86 -12.61 2.16 -10.72
CA ASN A 86 -13.63 3.17 -10.91
C ASN A 86 -14.54 3.38 -9.69
N LEU A 87 -13.95 3.27 -8.50
CA LEU A 87 -14.65 3.46 -7.23
C LEU A 87 -15.03 4.92 -7.03
N ILE A 88 -16.20 5.14 -6.42
CA ILE A 88 -16.71 6.46 -6.08
C ILE A 88 -17.38 6.41 -4.71
N THR A 89 -17.25 7.49 -3.92
CA THR A 89 -17.95 7.61 -2.65
C THR A 89 -19.45 7.85 -2.85
N LYS A 90 -20.24 7.65 -1.80
CA LYS A 90 -21.52 8.34 -1.63
C LYS A 90 -21.31 9.87 -1.55
N PRO A 91 -22.36 10.68 -1.78
CA PRO A 91 -22.37 12.09 -1.40
C PRO A 91 -22.08 12.25 0.10
N MET A 92 -21.17 13.15 0.47
CA MET A 92 -20.74 13.34 1.87
C MET A 92 -20.96 14.79 2.32
N PRO A 93 -21.65 15.06 3.45
CA PRO A 93 -21.93 16.42 3.90
C PRO A 93 -20.70 17.28 4.19
N GLY A 94 -19.62 16.68 4.72
CA GLY A 94 -18.41 17.43 5.08
C GLY A 94 -17.64 18.01 3.88
N VAL A 95 -17.95 17.54 2.66
CA VAL A 95 -17.37 18.02 1.40
C VAL A 95 -18.45 18.49 0.42
N ASP A 96 -19.43 19.23 0.92
CA ASP A 96 -20.53 19.85 0.16
C ASP A 96 -21.35 18.86 -0.69
N ASN A 97 -21.61 17.67 -0.12
CA ASN A 97 -22.36 16.58 -0.76
C ASN A 97 -21.77 16.13 -2.10
N ARG A 98 -20.48 16.40 -2.34
CA ARG A 98 -19.77 15.88 -3.51
C ARG A 98 -19.55 14.39 -3.38
N GLN A 99 -19.46 13.74 -4.54
CA GLN A 99 -18.88 12.42 -4.66
C GLN A 99 -17.40 12.55 -5.03
N VAL A 100 -16.57 11.72 -4.43
CA VAL A 100 -15.12 11.72 -4.67
C VAL A 100 -14.73 10.42 -5.40
N LYS A 101 -13.95 10.55 -6.47
CA LYS A 101 -13.37 9.42 -7.20
C LYS A 101 -12.25 8.80 -6.38
N LEU A 102 -12.27 7.48 -6.24
CA LEU A 102 -11.31 6.70 -5.45
C LEU A 102 -10.53 5.74 -6.36
N SER A 103 -9.87 6.28 -7.38
CA SER A 103 -9.16 5.48 -8.39
C SER A 103 -8.19 4.47 -7.76
N ARG A 104 -8.23 3.23 -8.25
CA ARG A 104 -7.39 2.11 -7.80
C ARG A 104 -7.01 1.24 -8.98
N GLY A 105 -5.72 0.90 -9.07
CA GLY A 105 -5.21 0.04 -10.13
C GLY A 105 -5.90 -1.33 -10.13
N ARG A 106 -6.42 -1.72 -11.29
CA ARG A 106 -7.07 -3.00 -11.58
C ARG A 106 -6.24 -3.78 -12.60
N PHE A 107 -5.09 -4.29 -12.14
CA PHE A 107 -4.13 -5.09 -12.90
C PHE A 107 -3.08 -5.67 -11.95
N LEU A 108 -2.23 -6.59 -12.42
CA LEU A 108 -1.15 -7.18 -11.62
C LEU A 108 -0.16 -6.10 -11.13
N GLY A 109 0.14 -6.08 -9.83
CA GLY A 109 0.82 -5.01 -9.11
C GLY A 109 -0.13 -4.04 -8.40
N GLY A 110 -1.40 -3.98 -8.82
CA GLY A 110 -2.43 -3.09 -8.28
C GLY A 110 -2.01 -1.62 -8.31
N SER A 111 -2.35 -0.88 -7.23
CA SER A 111 -2.15 0.57 -7.19
C SER A 111 -0.67 1.00 -7.19
N SER A 112 0.30 0.10 -6.96
CA SER A 112 1.72 0.43 -7.15
C SER A 112 2.04 0.84 -8.59
N GLY A 113 1.28 0.36 -9.57
CA GLY A 113 1.47 0.70 -10.98
C GLY A 113 0.81 2.00 -11.46
N CYS A 114 0.05 2.70 -10.61
CA CYS A 114 -0.65 3.93 -11.00
C CYS A 114 -0.60 5.03 -9.93
N ASN A 115 0.22 4.88 -8.88
CA ASN A 115 0.36 5.87 -7.81
C ASN A 115 1.39 6.97 -8.15
N GLY A 116 1.58 7.90 -7.20
CA GLY A 116 2.56 8.99 -7.26
C GLY A 116 4.04 8.59 -7.17
N THR A 117 4.37 7.30 -7.04
CA THR A 117 5.74 6.72 -6.86
C THR A 117 6.46 7.07 -5.55
N LEU A 118 5.84 7.85 -4.65
CA LEU A 118 6.49 8.45 -3.50
C LEU A 118 6.85 7.43 -2.40
N CYS A 119 8.08 7.48 -1.91
CA CYS A 119 8.56 6.67 -0.78
C CYS A 119 8.61 7.51 0.50
N ILE A 120 7.44 7.76 1.10
CA ILE A 120 7.31 8.51 2.35
C ILE A 120 6.81 7.55 3.43
N ARG A 121 7.68 7.25 4.41
CA ARG A 121 7.42 6.20 5.41
C ARG A 121 6.64 6.68 6.64
N GLY A 122 6.38 7.97 6.76
CA GLY A 122 5.84 8.56 7.99
C GLY A 122 6.84 8.53 9.14
N ALA A 123 6.36 8.51 10.38
CA ALA A 123 7.19 8.46 11.58
C ALA A 123 7.21 7.06 12.20
N LYS A 124 8.32 6.67 12.84
CA LYS A 124 8.38 5.37 13.57
C LYS A 124 7.27 5.26 14.62
N GLN A 125 6.96 6.37 15.29
CA GLN A 125 5.91 6.45 16.31
C GLN A 125 4.52 6.08 15.77
N ASP A 126 4.24 6.29 14.48
CA ASP A 126 2.95 5.93 13.86
C ASP A 126 2.64 4.43 14.02
N TYR A 127 3.69 3.61 13.96
CA TYR A 127 3.60 2.16 14.05
C TYR A 127 3.70 1.67 15.50
N ASP A 128 4.51 2.34 16.33
CA ASP A 128 4.52 2.10 17.77
C ASP A 128 3.12 2.31 18.39
N ASP A 129 2.37 3.29 17.88
CA ASP A 129 0.99 3.60 18.27
C ASP A 129 -0.01 2.48 17.96
N TRP A 130 0.34 1.50 17.12
CA TRP A 130 -0.50 0.31 16.95
C TRP A 130 -0.49 -0.56 18.21
N GLU A 131 0.58 -0.50 19.01
CA GLU A 131 0.73 -1.26 20.25
C GLU A 131 0.51 -2.77 20.03
N LEU A 132 0.98 -3.28 18.89
CA LEU A 132 0.91 -4.68 18.50
C LEU A 132 2.31 -5.29 18.40
N GLU A 133 2.51 -6.43 19.06
CA GLU A 133 3.77 -7.18 18.99
C GLU A 133 4.11 -7.51 17.53
N GLY A 134 5.35 -7.21 17.13
CA GLY A 134 5.86 -7.43 15.78
C GLY A 134 5.61 -6.28 14.80
N TRP A 135 5.13 -5.14 15.29
CA TRP A 135 4.80 -3.96 14.47
C TRP A 135 5.37 -2.66 15.03
N SER A 136 6.40 -2.72 15.88
CA SER A 136 7.08 -1.50 16.32
C SER A 136 7.63 -0.71 15.14
N GLY A 137 7.83 0.59 15.32
CA GLY A 137 8.41 1.47 14.32
C GLY A 137 9.73 0.95 13.75
N GLU A 138 10.60 0.42 14.60
CA GLU A 138 11.87 -0.15 14.14
C GLU A 138 11.67 -1.41 13.28
N GLU A 139 10.87 -2.37 13.76
CA GLU A 139 10.61 -3.61 13.02
C GLU A 139 9.93 -3.34 11.66
N PHE A 140 9.00 -2.38 11.64
CA PHE A 140 8.24 -2.10 10.43
C PHE A 140 9.04 -1.25 9.42
N PHE A 141 9.87 -0.32 9.87
CA PHE A 141 10.84 0.35 9.00
C PHE A 141 11.85 -0.65 8.43
N ALA A 142 12.33 -1.62 9.22
CA ALA A 142 13.19 -2.68 8.71
C ALA A 142 12.51 -3.52 7.61
N ALA A 143 11.22 -3.82 7.76
CA ALA A 143 10.44 -4.49 6.72
C ALA A 143 10.31 -3.65 5.45
N MET A 144 10.11 -2.33 5.56
CA MET A 144 10.09 -1.42 4.41
C MET A 144 11.47 -1.35 3.72
N ARG A 145 12.57 -1.29 4.48
CA ARG A 145 13.94 -1.35 3.93
C ARG A 145 14.19 -2.67 3.19
N LYS A 146 13.77 -3.81 3.75
CA LYS A 146 13.95 -5.13 3.13
C LYS A 146 13.33 -5.23 1.72
N ALA A 147 12.28 -4.46 1.45
CA ALA A 147 11.63 -4.42 0.16
C ALA A 147 12.43 -3.66 -0.91
N GLU A 148 13.34 -2.78 -0.51
CA GLU A 148 13.98 -1.75 -1.34
C GLU A 148 15.36 -2.16 -1.87
N THR A 149 15.67 -1.71 -3.09
CA THR A 149 17.02 -1.50 -3.59
C THR A 149 17.17 -0.04 -4.00
N PHE A 150 17.83 0.75 -3.15
CA PHE A 150 18.03 2.18 -3.32
C PHE A 150 19.24 2.49 -4.22
N HIS A 151 19.02 3.37 -5.19
CA HIS A 151 20.02 3.89 -6.12
C HIS A 151 20.21 5.37 -5.86
N THR A 152 21.32 5.74 -5.22
CA THR A 152 21.60 7.14 -4.92
C THR A 152 21.99 7.95 -6.16
N LYS A 153 21.90 9.28 -6.06
CA LYS A 153 22.41 10.25 -7.04
C LYS A 153 23.48 11.12 -6.38
N PRO A 154 24.49 11.64 -7.13
CA PRO A 154 25.59 12.42 -6.55
C PRO A 154 25.17 13.66 -5.75
N TRP A 155 24.04 14.28 -6.09
CA TRP A 155 23.53 15.47 -5.40
C TRP A 155 22.74 15.14 -4.12
N PHE A 156 22.30 13.89 -3.95
CA PHE A 156 21.43 13.48 -2.86
C PHE A 156 22.25 12.97 -1.67
N LYS A 157 22.01 13.56 -0.49
CA LYS A 157 22.65 13.16 0.76
C LYS A 157 21.77 12.15 1.48
N ALA A 158 21.94 10.88 1.14
CA ALA A 158 21.19 9.77 1.73
C ALA A 158 21.65 9.46 3.16
N ASP A 159 20.70 9.03 4.01
CA ASP A 159 21.01 8.29 5.22
C ASP A 159 21.11 6.79 4.87
N GLU A 160 22.33 6.28 4.70
CA GLU A 160 22.55 4.93 4.17
C GLU A 160 21.91 3.83 5.02
N ASN A 161 21.78 4.04 6.34
CA ASN A 161 21.16 3.08 7.26
C ASN A 161 19.63 3.00 7.09
N SER A 162 19.04 4.04 6.52
CA SER A 162 17.61 4.11 6.25
C SER A 162 17.20 3.40 4.97
N HIS A 163 18.12 2.88 4.15
CA HIS A 163 17.80 2.26 2.87
C HIS A 163 18.08 0.76 2.81
N GLY A 164 17.32 0.07 1.94
CA GLY A 164 17.64 -1.28 1.48
C GLY A 164 18.43 -1.29 0.17
N TYR A 165 19.18 -2.36 -0.08
CA TYR A 165 20.05 -2.49 -1.26
C TYR A 165 19.94 -3.84 -1.98
N SER A 166 18.91 -4.62 -1.67
CA SER A 166 18.76 -5.98 -2.21
C SER A 166 17.32 -6.41 -2.45
N GLY A 167 16.35 -5.54 -2.17
CA GLY A 167 14.93 -5.83 -2.34
C GLY A 167 14.47 -5.64 -3.80
N PRO A 168 13.37 -6.29 -4.23
CA PRO A 168 12.86 -6.17 -5.60
C PRO A 168 12.34 -4.78 -6.01
N LEU A 169 12.08 -3.88 -5.05
CA LEU A 169 11.56 -2.54 -5.32
C LEU A 169 12.73 -1.57 -5.52
N HIS A 170 12.98 -1.15 -6.76
CA HIS A 170 14.04 -0.18 -7.03
C HIS A 170 13.58 1.25 -6.67
N THR A 171 14.46 2.04 -6.06
CA THR A 171 14.14 3.44 -5.74
C THR A 171 15.28 4.36 -6.11
N GLU A 172 14.97 5.58 -6.55
CA GLU A 172 15.99 6.61 -6.82
C GLU A 172 15.49 8.03 -6.46
N PRO A 173 16.38 8.97 -6.08
CA PRO A 173 16.03 10.37 -5.89
C PRO A 173 15.54 11.05 -7.18
N HIS A 174 14.55 11.94 -7.05
CA HIS A 174 13.98 12.70 -8.18
C HIS A 174 14.68 14.03 -8.44
N ASP A 175 14.98 14.31 -9.70
CA ASP A 175 15.56 15.60 -10.10
C ASP A 175 14.45 16.65 -10.21
N LEU A 176 14.52 17.67 -9.37
CA LEU A 176 13.48 18.69 -9.25
C LEU A 176 13.45 19.67 -10.43
N ALA A 177 12.26 20.05 -10.86
CA ALA A 177 12.05 21.21 -11.71
C ALA A 177 12.46 22.51 -11.00
N PRO A 178 12.82 23.60 -11.72
CA PRO A 178 13.24 24.85 -11.10
C PRO A 178 12.24 25.42 -10.09
N ILE A 179 10.93 25.33 -10.36
CA ILE A 179 9.89 25.79 -9.43
C ILE A 179 9.94 25.08 -8.07
N ALA A 180 10.26 23.78 -8.06
CA ALA A 180 10.32 23.00 -6.83
C ALA A 180 11.58 23.33 -6.01
N ASN A 181 12.69 23.73 -6.65
CA ASN A 181 13.84 24.26 -5.92
C ASN A 181 13.50 25.59 -5.22
N LEU A 182 12.78 26.49 -5.90
CA LEU A 182 12.32 27.75 -5.30
C LEU A 182 11.34 27.51 -4.13
N LEU A 183 10.45 26.53 -4.27
CA LEU A 183 9.55 26.14 -3.18
C LEU A 183 10.30 25.54 -1.98
N MET A 184 11.40 24.81 -2.23
CA MET A 184 12.30 24.36 -1.16
C MET A 184 12.89 25.55 -0.39
N ASP A 185 13.37 26.57 -1.08
CA ASP A 185 13.88 27.79 -0.45
C ASP A 185 12.78 28.52 0.34
N SER A 186 11.55 28.54 -0.20
CA SER A 186 10.39 29.07 0.50
C SER A 186 10.08 28.28 1.78
N PHE A 187 10.08 26.95 1.76
CA PHE A 187 9.93 26.13 2.97
C PHE A 187 10.98 26.49 4.03
N VAL A 188 12.26 26.52 3.65
CA VAL A 188 13.36 26.87 4.56
C VAL A 188 13.18 28.26 5.17
N SER A 189 12.85 29.25 4.34
CA SER A 189 12.65 30.63 4.79
C SER A 189 11.45 30.81 5.74
N GLN A 190 10.50 29.87 5.72
CA GLN A 190 9.30 29.86 6.55
C GLN A 190 9.40 28.91 7.75
N GLY A 191 10.61 28.49 8.10
CA GLY A 191 10.88 27.74 9.32
C GLY A 191 10.83 26.22 9.17
N LEU A 192 10.78 25.68 7.95
CA LEU A 192 10.86 24.24 7.68
C LEU A 192 12.28 23.90 7.21
N PRO A 193 13.21 23.52 8.11
CA PRO A 193 14.61 23.29 7.75
C PRO A 193 14.77 22.10 6.79
N LEU A 194 15.76 22.20 5.89
CA LEU A 194 16.06 21.15 4.92
C LEU A 194 16.79 19.96 5.58
N HIS A 195 16.19 18.79 5.46
CA HIS A 195 16.75 17.49 5.77
C HIS A 195 16.61 16.58 4.54
N HIS A 196 17.72 16.36 3.83
CA HIS A 196 17.71 15.75 2.48
C HIS A 196 16.88 14.45 2.39
N ASP A 197 17.03 13.55 3.35
CA ASP A 197 16.46 12.20 3.34
C ASP A 197 15.49 11.92 4.50
N MET A 198 14.82 12.97 5.01
CA MET A 198 13.95 12.84 6.19
C MET A 198 12.81 11.82 6.01
N PHE A 199 12.30 11.67 4.78
CA PHE A 199 11.16 10.80 4.47
C PHE A 199 11.49 9.30 4.49
N SER A 200 12.78 8.96 4.46
CA SER A 200 13.28 7.58 4.63
C SER A 200 13.58 7.25 6.10
N THR A 201 14.02 8.24 6.87
CA THR A 201 14.42 8.07 8.29
C THR A 201 13.22 7.99 9.24
N GLY A 202 12.20 8.82 9.03
CA GLY A 202 10.99 8.88 9.87
C GLY A 202 11.18 9.50 11.26
N ASP A 203 12.18 10.37 11.41
CA ASP A 203 12.53 10.97 12.72
C ASP A 203 12.28 12.49 12.79
N ILE A 204 11.93 13.13 11.67
CA ILE A 204 11.78 14.59 11.57
C ILE A 204 10.30 14.95 11.34
N PRO A 205 9.60 15.54 12.34
CA PRO A 205 8.18 15.92 12.24
C PRO A 205 7.94 17.33 11.70
N HIS A 206 8.99 18.13 11.56
CA HIS A 206 8.92 19.53 11.13
C HIS A 206 10.17 19.88 10.31
N GLY A 207 10.02 19.97 8.99
CA GLY A 207 11.13 20.18 8.06
C GLY A 207 10.76 19.86 6.61
N CYS A 208 11.64 20.15 5.66
CA CYS A 208 11.47 19.85 4.24
C CYS A 208 12.60 18.94 3.71
N GLY A 209 12.36 18.25 2.58
CA GLY A 209 13.32 17.29 2.05
C GLY A 209 12.97 16.76 0.66
N HIS A 210 13.76 15.80 0.18
CA HIS A 210 13.51 15.13 -1.09
C HIS A 210 12.99 13.71 -0.86
N VAL A 211 12.12 13.26 -1.76
CA VAL A 211 11.46 11.96 -1.65
C VAL A 211 12.02 11.00 -2.71
N PRO A 212 12.65 9.88 -2.31
CA PRO A 212 12.96 8.78 -3.22
C PRO A 212 11.69 8.22 -3.88
N ARG A 213 11.82 7.73 -5.10
CA ARG A 213 10.68 7.27 -5.91
C ARG A 213 10.86 5.84 -6.37
N THR A 214 9.75 5.12 -6.53
CA THR A 214 9.70 3.80 -7.18
C THR A 214 9.83 3.89 -8.70
N VAL A 215 10.85 4.62 -9.14
CA VAL A 215 11.29 4.77 -10.52
C VAL A 215 12.79 4.49 -10.53
N TYR A 216 13.26 3.73 -11.51
CA TYR A 216 14.68 3.51 -11.72
C TYR A 216 14.97 3.51 -13.21
N LYS A 217 15.95 4.33 -13.63
CA LYS A 217 16.28 4.52 -15.06
C LYS A 217 15.05 4.85 -15.90
N GLY A 218 14.17 5.68 -15.34
CA GLY A 218 12.96 6.18 -15.97
C GLY A 218 11.84 5.17 -16.25
N ILE A 219 11.91 4.03 -15.58
CA ILE A 219 10.86 3.01 -15.56
C ILE A 219 10.30 2.92 -14.14
N ARG A 220 8.97 2.95 -14.01
CA ARG A 220 8.29 2.62 -12.76
C ARG A 220 8.56 1.16 -12.39
N THR A 221 8.92 0.94 -11.13
CA THR A 221 8.93 -0.39 -10.53
C THR A 221 7.66 -0.60 -9.71
N THR A 222 7.15 -1.83 -9.75
CA THR A 222 5.83 -2.18 -9.21
C THR A 222 5.92 -3.43 -8.38
N ALA A 223 4.91 -3.69 -7.55
CA ALA A 223 4.92 -4.89 -6.73
C ALA A 223 4.88 -6.18 -7.56
N ALA A 224 4.36 -6.14 -8.79
CA ALA A 224 4.37 -7.28 -9.70
C ALA A 224 5.80 -7.81 -9.96
N ASP A 225 6.81 -6.96 -9.83
CA ASP A 225 8.22 -7.33 -9.99
C ASP A 225 8.63 -8.43 -9.01
N TYR A 226 7.98 -8.59 -7.84
CA TYR A 226 8.27 -9.68 -6.88
C TYR A 226 8.00 -11.09 -7.41
N ILE A 227 7.18 -11.22 -8.46
CA ILE A 227 6.73 -12.51 -9.01
C ILE A 227 6.85 -12.59 -10.54
N THR A 228 7.43 -11.56 -11.16
CA THR A 228 7.64 -11.47 -12.61
C THR A 228 9.10 -11.12 -12.89
N LYS A 229 9.45 -10.96 -14.17
CA LYS A 229 10.80 -10.59 -14.63
C LYS A 229 11.88 -11.47 -13.96
N GLU A 230 12.93 -10.89 -13.39
CA GLU A 230 14.04 -11.57 -12.74
C GLU A 230 13.69 -12.31 -11.44
N TYR A 231 12.54 -11.99 -10.81
CA TYR A 231 12.07 -12.68 -9.60
C TYR A 231 11.02 -13.75 -9.87
N HIS A 232 10.70 -14.02 -11.13
CA HIS A 232 9.80 -15.10 -11.52
C HIS A 232 10.33 -16.47 -11.04
N ARG A 233 9.45 -17.29 -10.48
CA ARG A 233 9.77 -18.64 -10.02
C ARG A 233 8.71 -19.64 -10.47
N ASN A 234 9.15 -20.85 -10.84
CA ASN A 234 8.28 -21.89 -11.41
C ASN A 234 7.18 -22.41 -10.46
N ASN A 235 7.29 -22.14 -9.16
CA ASN A 235 6.31 -22.49 -8.15
C ASN A 235 5.23 -21.41 -7.93
N VAL A 236 5.26 -20.32 -8.70
CA VAL A 236 4.20 -19.29 -8.73
C VAL A 236 3.38 -19.43 -10.01
N THR A 237 2.07 -19.56 -9.86
CA THR A 237 1.11 -19.48 -10.97
C THR A 237 0.35 -18.16 -10.86
N ILE A 238 0.28 -17.40 -11.95
CA ILE A 238 -0.46 -16.14 -12.01
C ILE A 238 -1.71 -16.35 -12.87
N GLN A 239 -2.87 -16.00 -12.31
CA GLN A 239 -4.18 -16.08 -12.96
C GLN A 239 -4.82 -14.68 -12.96
N THR A 240 -4.70 -13.97 -14.07
CA THR A 240 -5.32 -12.64 -14.26
C THR A 240 -6.76 -12.78 -14.76
N ASP A 241 -7.43 -11.64 -14.91
CA ASP A 241 -8.78 -11.52 -15.47
C ASP A 241 -9.79 -12.42 -14.74
N THR A 242 -9.60 -12.56 -13.43
CA THR A 242 -10.34 -13.49 -12.57
C THR A 242 -10.75 -12.80 -11.28
N THR A 243 -12.05 -12.52 -11.15
CA THR A 243 -12.61 -11.87 -9.98
C THR A 243 -12.93 -12.90 -8.91
N VAL A 244 -12.23 -12.88 -7.77
CA VAL A 244 -12.64 -13.70 -6.62
C VAL A 244 -13.94 -13.19 -6.03
N ASP A 245 -14.88 -14.09 -5.87
CA ASP A 245 -16.15 -13.83 -5.23
C ASP A 245 -16.00 -13.84 -3.71
N ARG A 246 -15.78 -15.05 -3.18
CA ARG A 246 -15.75 -15.34 -1.75
C ARG A 246 -14.81 -16.48 -1.40
N VAL A 247 -14.43 -16.53 -0.14
CA VAL A 247 -13.76 -17.66 0.49
C VAL A 247 -14.81 -18.66 0.95
N VAL A 248 -14.54 -19.94 0.76
CA VAL A 248 -15.34 -21.05 1.28
C VAL A 248 -14.74 -21.48 2.60
N LEU A 249 -15.62 -21.58 3.60
CA LEU A 249 -15.28 -22.00 4.94
C LEU A 249 -15.92 -23.36 5.22
N GLU A 250 -15.17 -24.25 5.85
CA GLU A 250 -15.62 -25.58 6.24
C GLU A 250 -15.26 -25.85 7.70
N GLN A 251 -16.06 -26.68 8.37
CA GLN A 251 -15.76 -27.10 9.73
C GLN A 251 -14.53 -28.03 9.71
N GLY A 252 -13.46 -27.60 10.38
CA GLY A 252 -12.26 -28.39 10.63
C GLY A 252 -12.15 -28.87 12.08
N PRO A 253 -11.08 -29.62 12.42
CA PRO A 253 -10.83 -30.10 13.77
C PRO A 253 -10.70 -28.98 14.81
N ASP A 254 -10.13 -27.85 14.40
CA ASP A 254 -9.84 -26.70 15.28
C ASP A 254 -10.85 -25.55 15.10
N GLY A 255 -12.03 -25.85 14.54
CA GLY A 255 -13.05 -24.84 14.23
C GLY A 255 -13.15 -24.55 12.73
N LEU A 256 -13.75 -23.40 12.40
CA LEU A 256 -14.01 -23.00 11.02
C LEU A 256 -12.69 -22.71 10.27
N ARG A 257 -12.53 -23.26 9.08
CA ARG A 257 -11.30 -23.17 8.28
C ARG A 257 -11.58 -22.71 6.86
N ALA A 258 -10.75 -21.82 6.34
CA ALA A 258 -10.76 -21.47 4.92
C ALA A 258 -10.11 -22.57 4.06
N THR A 259 -10.87 -23.12 3.10
CA THR A 259 -10.45 -24.29 2.30
C THR A 259 -10.31 -24.00 0.82
N SER A 260 -11.13 -23.10 0.28
CA SER A 260 -11.11 -22.75 -1.13
C SER A 260 -11.61 -21.34 -1.38
N VAL A 261 -11.41 -20.84 -2.60
CA VAL A 261 -12.05 -19.62 -3.08
C VAL A 261 -12.89 -19.92 -4.30
N ILE A 262 -14.03 -19.24 -4.39
CA ILE A 262 -14.86 -19.21 -5.59
C ILE A 262 -14.52 -17.94 -6.36
N THR A 263 -14.37 -18.06 -7.66
CA THR A 263 -14.00 -16.98 -8.56
C THR A 263 -14.90 -16.96 -9.78
N GLN A 264 -14.97 -15.83 -10.46
CA GLN A 264 -15.53 -15.71 -11.80
C GLN A 264 -14.40 -15.35 -12.76
N LEU A 265 -14.25 -16.14 -13.82
CA LEU A 265 -13.35 -15.83 -14.94
C LEU A 265 -13.93 -14.66 -15.77
N ALA A 266 -13.15 -14.16 -16.73
CA ALA A 266 -13.55 -13.05 -17.61
C ALA A 266 -14.88 -13.29 -18.34
N ASP A 267 -15.11 -14.53 -18.79
CA ASP A 267 -16.35 -14.99 -19.45
C ASP A 267 -17.53 -15.19 -18.48
N GLY A 268 -17.33 -14.95 -17.18
CA GLY A 268 -18.32 -15.18 -16.12
C GLY A 268 -18.36 -16.59 -15.56
N THR A 269 -17.59 -17.53 -16.12
CA THR A 269 -17.58 -18.92 -15.66
C THR A 269 -17.08 -19.00 -14.21
N PRO A 270 -17.85 -19.61 -13.28
CA PRO A 270 -17.38 -19.81 -11.92
C PRO A 270 -16.27 -20.87 -11.89
N ARG A 271 -15.23 -20.62 -11.10
CA ARG A 271 -14.14 -21.56 -10.87
C ARG A 271 -13.79 -21.62 -9.40
N THR A 272 -13.56 -22.83 -8.89
CA THR A 272 -13.18 -23.06 -7.50
C THR A 272 -11.73 -23.48 -7.41
N PHE A 273 -11.00 -22.89 -6.48
CA PHE A 273 -9.60 -23.19 -6.24
C PHE A 273 -9.37 -23.56 -4.77
N HIS A 274 -8.91 -24.79 -4.47
CA HIS A 274 -8.61 -25.31 -3.11
C HIS A 274 -7.19 -25.06 -2.56
N ALA A 275 -7.07 -24.45 -1.38
CA ALA A 275 -5.81 -24.16 -0.70
C ALA A 275 -5.54 -25.21 0.38
N ARG A 276 -4.33 -25.80 0.44
CA ARG A 276 -4.05 -26.80 1.49
C ARG A 276 -3.60 -26.17 2.81
N LYS A 277 -2.81 -25.09 2.77
CA LYS A 277 -2.25 -24.47 3.98
C LYS A 277 -2.96 -23.18 4.42
N GLU A 278 -2.91 -22.13 3.61
CA GLU A 278 -3.50 -20.82 3.94
C GLU A 278 -4.05 -20.13 2.68
N ILE A 279 -5.05 -19.27 2.88
CA ILE A 279 -5.59 -18.28 1.94
C ILE A 279 -5.28 -16.90 2.49
N ILE A 280 -4.82 -15.99 1.63
CA ILE A 280 -4.45 -14.62 1.97
C ILE A 280 -5.30 -13.71 1.11
N VAL A 281 -6.03 -12.79 1.74
CA VAL A 281 -6.83 -11.71 1.12
C VAL A 281 -6.05 -10.39 1.23
N SER A 282 -6.04 -9.57 0.20
CA SER A 282 -5.09 -8.45 0.03
C SER A 282 -5.70 -7.46 -1.01
N GLY A 283 -7.02 -7.48 -1.16
CA GLY A 283 -7.78 -6.72 -2.18
C GLY A 283 -7.75 -5.21 -1.96
N GLY A 284 -6.98 -4.73 -0.99
CA GLY A 284 -6.94 -3.34 -0.57
C GLY A 284 -8.12 -3.00 0.33
N ALA A 285 -8.08 -1.78 0.89
CA ALA A 285 -9.05 -1.27 1.85
C ALA A 285 -10.51 -1.31 1.38
N TYR A 286 -10.78 -1.34 0.09
CA TYR A 286 -12.15 -1.40 -0.41
C TYR A 286 -12.63 -2.83 -0.71
N CYS A 287 -11.79 -3.65 -1.36
CA CYS A 287 -12.25 -4.95 -1.85
C CYS A 287 -12.05 -6.09 -0.83
N SER A 288 -11.07 -6.00 0.07
CA SER A 288 -10.87 -6.99 1.15
C SER A 288 -12.09 -7.18 2.05
N PRO A 289 -12.67 -6.12 2.65
CA PRO A 289 -13.87 -6.28 3.47
C PRO A 289 -15.05 -6.82 2.66
N ALA A 290 -15.22 -6.42 1.39
CA ALA A 290 -16.27 -6.94 0.52
C ALA A 290 -16.15 -8.46 0.26
N ILE A 291 -14.92 -8.98 0.11
CA ILE A 291 -14.68 -10.42 -0.02
C ILE A 291 -15.02 -11.14 1.28
N LEU A 292 -14.60 -10.61 2.44
CA LEU A 292 -14.92 -11.20 3.73
C LEU A 292 -16.44 -11.24 3.96
N MET A 293 -17.14 -10.14 3.69
CA MET A 293 -18.59 -10.08 3.82
C MET A 293 -19.31 -11.11 2.93
N ARG A 294 -18.95 -11.22 1.64
CA ARG A 294 -19.49 -12.28 0.75
C ARG A 294 -19.11 -13.70 1.17
N SER A 295 -18.08 -13.85 2.00
CA SER A 295 -17.69 -15.13 2.61
C SER A 295 -18.50 -15.48 3.87
N GLY A 296 -19.40 -14.61 4.30
CA GLY A 296 -20.16 -14.75 5.54
C GLY A 296 -19.39 -14.30 6.79
N ILE A 297 -18.38 -13.43 6.61
CA ILE A 297 -17.56 -12.87 7.70
C ILE A 297 -17.80 -11.36 7.74
N GLY A 298 -18.50 -10.88 8.77
CA GLY A 298 -18.87 -9.47 8.91
C GLY A 298 -19.96 -9.27 9.95
N ALA A 299 -20.49 -8.06 10.07
CA ALA A 299 -21.61 -7.78 10.98
C ALA A 299 -22.85 -8.57 10.54
N ARG A 300 -23.40 -9.42 11.43
CA ARG A 300 -24.58 -10.24 11.12
C ARG A 300 -25.73 -9.45 10.48
N ALA A 301 -26.09 -8.32 11.08
CA ALA A 301 -27.19 -7.48 10.60
C ALA A 301 -26.95 -6.91 9.20
N GLU A 302 -25.70 -6.71 8.78
CA GLU A 302 -25.36 -6.23 7.43
C GLU A 302 -25.40 -7.39 6.42
N LEU A 303 -24.91 -8.56 6.81
CA LEU A 303 -24.96 -9.76 5.96
C LEU A 303 -26.40 -10.22 5.69
N ASP A 304 -27.27 -10.14 6.70
CA ASP A 304 -28.68 -10.51 6.61
C ASP A 304 -29.44 -9.62 5.61
N GLN A 305 -29.10 -8.33 5.49
CA GLN A 305 -29.70 -7.41 4.49
C GLN A 305 -29.46 -7.86 3.06
N HIS A 306 -28.33 -8.51 2.82
CA HIS A 306 -28.04 -9.10 1.53
C HIS A 306 -28.46 -10.57 1.45
N GLY A 307 -28.97 -11.18 2.52
CA GLY A 307 -29.30 -12.61 2.58
C GLY A 307 -28.06 -13.52 2.51
N ILE A 308 -26.92 -13.06 3.02
CA ILE A 308 -25.68 -13.85 3.13
C ILE A 308 -25.66 -14.51 4.52
N PRO A 309 -25.55 -15.85 4.63
CA PRO A 309 -25.44 -16.51 5.92
C PRO A 309 -24.20 -16.03 6.69
N CYS A 310 -24.41 -15.45 7.87
CA CYS A 310 -23.33 -15.05 8.77
C CYS A 310 -22.69 -16.29 9.41
N GLN A 311 -21.46 -16.59 9.01
CA GLN A 311 -20.64 -17.69 9.55
C GLN A 311 -19.79 -17.22 10.73
N VAL A 312 -19.25 -16.00 10.66
CA VAL A 312 -18.49 -15.37 11.74
C VAL A 312 -18.96 -13.93 11.88
N ASP A 313 -19.49 -13.59 13.05
CA ASP A 313 -19.94 -12.24 13.37
C ASP A 313 -18.73 -11.38 13.76
N LEU A 314 -18.19 -10.65 12.78
CA LEU A 314 -17.07 -9.73 12.96
C LEU A 314 -17.53 -8.32 12.57
N PRO A 315 -18.11 -7.54 13.50
CA PRO A 315 -18.72 -6.26 13.18
C PRO A 315 -17.73 -5.19 12.71
N GLY A 316 -16.43 -5.39 12.94
CA GLY A 316 -15.37 -4.51 12.43
C GLY A 316 -15.10 -4.57 10.93
N VAL A 317 -15.54 -5.64 10.24
CA VAL A 317 -15.30 -5.77 8.79
C VAL A 317 -16.00 -4.63 8.05
N GLY A 318 -15.23 -3.87 7.27
CA GLY A 318 -15.71 -2.72 6.52
C GLY A 318 -15.89 -1.45 7.35
N LYS A 319 -15.55 -1.45 8.65
CA LYS A 319 -15.57 -0.24 9.50
C LYS A 319 -14.19 0.38 9.60
N ASN A 320 -14.05 1.53 10.26
CA ASN A 320 -12.76 2.22 10.43
C ASN A 320 -12.07 2.51 9.09
N LEU A 321 -12.83 2.89 8.05
CA LEU A 321 -12.21 3.36 6.81
C LEU A 321 -11.51 4.69 7.10
N LEU A 322 -10.20 4.69 6.86
CA LEU A 322 -9.30 5.82 7.00
C LEU A 322 -8.82 6.25 5.61
N ASP A 323 -8.55 7.53 5.40
CA ASP A 323 -7.87 8.04 4.21
C ASP A 323 -7.28 9.41 4.53
N HIS A 324 -6.17 9.77 3.89
CA HIS A 324 -5.67 11.14 3.96
C HIS A 324 -6.45 12.04 3.00
N LEU A 325 -6.66 13.27 3.44
CA LEU A 325 -7.38 14.27 2.68
C LEU A 325 -6.41 15.36 2.23
N ILE A 326 -6.46 15.68 0.93
CA ILE A 326 -5.61 16.70 0.31
C ILE A 326 -6.42 17.83 -0.29
N VAL A 327 -5.82 19.02 -0.31
CA VAL A 327 -6.36 20.21 -0.97
C VAL A 327 -5.28 20.81 -1.87
N PHE A 328 -5.58 20.91 -3.17
CA PHE A 328 -4.71 21.58 -4.13
C PHE A 328 -4.95 23.09 -4.10
N MET A 329 -3.86 23.85 -4.02
CA MET A 329 -3.83 25.30 -4.17
C MET A 329 -2.92 25.63 -5.35
N PHE A 330 -3.51 25.89 -6.51
CA PHE A 330 -2.76 26.17 -7.73
C PHE A 330 -2.45 27.67 -7.85
N TYR A 331 -1.23 27.97 -8.29
CA TYR A 331 -0.72 29.33 -8.49
C TYR A 331 -0.16 29.49 -9.90
N GLU A 332 -0.35 30.67 -10.49
CA GLU A 332 0.27 31.05 -11.76
C GLU A 332 1.62 31.73 -11.49
N THR A 333 2.64 31.38 -12.26
CA THR A 333 3.94 32.07 -12.28
C THR A 333 4.07 32.91 -13.55
N GLU A 334 4.63 34.10 -13.42
CA GLU A 334 4.90 34.98 -14.57
C GLU A 334 6.17 34.59 -15.33
N LYS A 335 7.03 33.78 -14.71
CA LYS A 335 8.34 33.40 -15.28
C LYS A 335 8.25 32.09 -16.07
N GLU A 336 8.53 32.18 -17.36
CA GLU A 336 8.65 31.03 -18.26
C GLU A 336 9.78 30.08 -17.82
N GLY A 337 9.61 28.78 -18.09
CA GLY A 337 10.64 27.76 -17.87
C GLY A 337 10.84 27.32 -16.41
N LEU A 338 10.03 27.80 -15.47
CA LEU A 338 10.08 27.32 -14.09
C LEU A 338 9.34 25.99 -13.89
N THR A 339 8.22 25.80 -14.57
CA THR A 339 7.37 24.61 -14.48
C THR A 339 7.58 23.70 -15.69
N ASN A 340 7.16 22.45 -15.54
CA ASN A 340 7.16 21.44 -16.59
C ASN A 340 5.93 21.53 -17.51
N ASP A 341 5.05 22.53 -17.36
CA ASP A 341 3.85 22.72 -18.21
C ASP A 341 4.21 22.75 -19.70
N PHE A 342 5.36 23.36 -20.04
CA PHE A 342 5.87 23.43 -21.41
C PHE A 342 6.05 22.06 -22.08
N HIS A 343 6.39 21.03 -21.31
CA HIS A 343 6.59 19.66 -21.82
C HIS A 343 5.27 18.93 -22.14
N VAL A 344 4.13 19.47 -21.68
CA VAL A 344 2.83 18.78 -21.68
C VAL A 344 1.77 19.57 -22.43
N TYR A 345 1.57 20.84 -22.09
CA TYR A 345 0.41 21.62 -22.52
C TYR A 345 0.71 22.61 -23.64
N HIS A 346 1.98 22.88 -23.93
CA HIS A 346 2.37 23.90 -24.90
C HIS A 346 2.84 23.25 -26.20
N ASP A 347 2.35 23.80 -27.32
CA ASP A 347 2.64 23.35 -28.67
C ASP A 347 2.46 21.83 -28.84
N ASN A 348 3.29 21.19 -29.67
CA ASN A 348 3.34 19.73 -29.85
C ASN A 348 4.38 19.05 -28.94
N ASN A 349 4.76 19.67 -27.81
CA ASN A 349 5.85 19.17 -26.98
C ASN A 349 5.54 17.84 -26.29
N PHE A 350 4.27 17.54 -26.00
CA PHE A 350 3.89 16.23 -25.45
C PHE A 350 4.38 15.08 -26.34
N ALA A 351 4.21 15.19 -27.67
CA ALA A 351 4.66 14.17 -28.60
C ALA A 351 6.18 13.98 -28.57
N LYS A 352 6.95 15.06 -28.41
CA LYS A 352 8.43 14.99 -28.26
C LYS A 352 8.82 14.31 -26.95
N THR A 353 8.18 14.70 -25.85
CA THR A 353 8.38 14.10 -24.53
C THR A 353 8.07 12.59 -24.55
N TYR A 354 7.00 12.21 -25.23
CA TYR A 354 6.64 10.81 -25.42
C TYR A 354 7.69 10.04 -26.22
N GLN A 355 8.17 10.59 -27.34
CA GLN A 355 9.25 9.96 -28.12
C GLN A 355 10.55 9.83 -27.31
N GLN A 356 10.93 10.86 -26.54
CA GLN A 356 12.10 10.81 -25.66
C GLN A 356 11.99 9.66 -24.65
N TRP A 357 10.82 9.46 -24.04
CA TRP A 357 10.61 8.32 -23.16
C TRP A 357 10.64 7.01 -23.93
N LYS A 358 10.00 6.92 -25.11
CA LYS A 358 9.99 5.68 -25.92
C LYS A 358 11.40 5.23 -26.30
N GLU A 359 12.25 6.15 -26.73
CA GLU A 359 13.60 5.86 -27.22
C GLU A 359 14.63 5.70 -26.10
N HIS A 360 14.54 6.53 -25.05
CA HIS A 360 15.62 6.65 -24.05
C HIS A 360 15.19 6.40 -22.61
N LYS A 361 13.89 6.22 -22.33
CA LYS A 361 13.34 6.12 -20.97
C LYS A 361 13.80 7.27 -20.09
N SER A 362 13.79 8.48 -20.63
CA SER A 362 14.17 9.71 -19.95
C SER A 362 13.17 10.83 -20.21
N GLY A 363 13.39 12.00 -19.62
CA GLY A 363 12.53 13.17 -19.78
C GLY A 363 11.31 13.16 -18.87
N PHE A 364 10.41 14.11 -19.08
CA PHE A 364 9.28 14.38 -18.16
C PHE A 364 8.43 13.13 -17.86
N LEU A 365 8.10 12.32 -18.89
CA LEU A 365 7.25 11.13 -18.71
C LEU A 365 7.93 9.95 -17.98
N SER A 366 9.23 10.05 -17.74
CA SER A 366 9.98 9.04 -16.98
C SER A 366 9.74 9.11 -15.47
N THR A 367 9.15 10.20 -14.98
CA THR A 367 8.87 10.43 -13.55
C THR A 367 7.44 10.94 -13.35
N PHE A 368 7.00 11.01 -12.09
CA PHE A 368 5.73 11.65 -11.72
C PHE A 368 5.97 13.14 -11.39
N PRO A 369 5.19 14.12 -11.87
CA PRO A 369 5.54 15.54 -11.74
C PRO A 369 5.21 16.16 -10.37
N PHE A 370 5.48 15.46 -9.28
CA PHE A 370 5.55 16.07 -7.94
C PHE A 370 6.94 16.69 -7.71
N GLY A 371 7.02 17.71 -6.87
CA GLY A 371 8.25 18.46 -6.60
C GLY A 371 8.84 18.12 -5.23
N CYS A 372 9.00 19.15 -4.40
CA CYS A 372 9.52 19.07 -3.04
C CYS A 372 8.42 18.82 -2.01
N PHE A 373 8.81 18.34 -0.83
CA PHE A 373 7.91 17.93 0.24
C PHE A 373 8.34 18.52 1.58
N ALA A 374 7.38 18.73 2.48
CA ALA A 374 7.64 19.15 3.85
C ALA A 374 6.63 18.53 4.83
N PHE A 375 7.08 18.31 6.05
CA PHE A 375 6.25 17.96 7.20
C PHE A 375 6.16 19.16 8.13
N ALA A 376 4.97 19.41 8.67
CA ALA A 376 4.79 20.48 9.65
C ALA A 376 3.93 20.03 10.83
N ARG A 377 4.29 20.62 11.98
CA ARG A 377 3.46 20.65 13.19
C ARG A 377 2.73 21.98 13.29
N LEU A 378 1.49 21.95 13.73
CA LEU A 378 0.60 23.12 13.79
C LEU A 378 0.24 23.55 15.21
N ASP A 379 0.82 22.94 16.25
CA ASP A 379 0.50 23.21 17.66
C ASP A 379 0.55 24.71 17.98
N ASP A 380 1.65 25.38 17.62
CA ASP A 380 1.85 26.80 17.91
C ASP A 380 0.86 27.70 17.16
N ARG A 381 0.42 27.26 15.98
CA ARG A 381 -0.53 28.00 15.12
C ARG A 381 -1.97 27.83 15.57
N LEU A 382 -2.27 26.71 16.24
CA LEU A 382 -3.62 26.36 16.70
C LEU A 382 -3.81 26.53 18.21
N LYS A 383 -2.77 26.84 18.99
CA LYS A 383 -2.82 26.90 20.47
C LYS A 383 -3.92 27.81 21.03
N ASP A 384 -4.24 28.89 20.32
CA ASP A 384 -5.22 29.89 20.73
C ASP A 384 -6.62 29.60 20.19
N GLU A 385 -6.77 28.59 19.32
CA GLU A 385 -8.05 28.18 18.77
C GLU A 385 -8.87 27.42 19.80
N PRO A 386 -10.08 27.87 20.17
CA PRO A 386 -10.87 27.23 21.21
C PRO A 386 -11.10 25.74 20.96
N LEU A 387 -11.43 25.36 19.72
CA LEU A 387 -11.65 23.96 19.36
C LEU A 387 -10.38 23.12 19.54
N TRP A 388 -9.20 23.65 19.23
CA TRP A 388 -7.94 22.95 19.46
C TRP A 388 -7.55 22.93 20.93
N ARG A 389 -7.64 24.06 21.64
CA ARG A 389 -7.26 24.20 23.05
C ARG A 389 -8.12 23.32 23.96
N ASP A 390 -9.41 23.26 23.70
CA ASP A 390 -10.38 22.59 24.58
C ASP A 390 -10.62 21.13 24.18
N ALA A 391 -10.08 20.68 23.04
CA ALA A 391 -10.20 19.30 22.58
C ALA A 391 -9.56 18.30 23.58
N PRO A 392 -10.25 17.17 23.86
CA PRO A 392 -9.70 16.09 24.67
C PRO A 392 -8.42 15.52 24.06
N ARG A 393 -7.42 15.26 24.91
CA ARG A 393 -6.16 14.62 24.49
C ARG A 393 -5.57 13.77 25.59
N GLN A 394 -4.80 12.76 25.19
CA GLN A 394 -3.99 11.98 26.12
C GLN A 394 -2.73 12.75 26.52
N PRO A 395 -2.13 12.47 27.70
CA PRO A 395 -0.86 13.07 28.09
C PRO A 395 0.23 12.88 27.02
N GLY A 396 0.95 13.95 26.70
CA GLY A 396 2.03 13.94 25.71
C GLY A 396 1.59 13.90 24.24
N ARG A 397 0.28 14.03 23.97
CA ARG A 397 -0.29 14.07 22.62
C ARG A 397 -1.07 15.36 22.37
N ASP A 398 -1.09 15.79 21.12
CA ASP A 398 -1.95 16.87 20.64
C ASP A 398 -3.41 16.39 20.46
N PRO A 399 -4.37 17.28 20.14
CA PRO A 399 -5.77 16.91 19.86
C PRO A 399 -5.94 15.88 18.73
N MET A 400 -5.02 15.87 17.77
CA MET A 400 -5.00 14.87 16.70
C MET A 400 -4.54 13.49 17.19
N GLY A 401 -4.08 13.40 18.43
CA GLY A 401 -3.58 12.18 19.04
C GLY A 401 -2.14 11.90 18.68
N LEU A 402 -1.40 12.91 18.20
CA LEU A 402 -0.03 12.77 17.74
C LEU A 402 0.95 13.22 18.83
N THR A 403 2.06 12.50 18.97
CA THR A 403 3.19 12.95 19.78
C THR A 403 3.98 14.03 19.05
N PRO A 404 4.86 14.79 19.73
CA PRO A 404 5.74 15.76 19.06
C PRO A 404 6.65 15.17 17.98
N LYS A 405 6.80 13.84 17.88
CA LYS A 405 7.60 13.15 16.86
C LYS A 405 6.84 12.88 15.55
N GLN A 406 5.56 13.23 15.48
CA GLN A 406 4.72 13.01 14.30
C GLN A 406 4.30 14.35 13.69
N PRO A 407 4.21 14.48 12.36
CA PRO A 407 3.69 15.68 11.73
C PRO A 407 2.16 15.72 11.76
N ASN A 408 1.57 16.92 11.85
CA ASN A 408 0.12 17.09 11.66
C ASN A 408 -0.27 17.07 10.17
N ILE A 409 0.64 17.56 9.32
CA ILE A 409 0.38 17.74 7.90
C ILE A 409 1.63 17.45 7.06
N GLU A 410 1.39 17.13 5.80
CA GLU A 410 2.39 17.20 4.74
C GLU A 410 2.03 18.32 3.77
N PHE A 411 3.07 19.03 3.32
CA PHE A 411 3.01 19.84 2.11
C PHE A 411 3.76 19.14 1.01
N PHE A 412 3.17 19.11 -0.18
CA PHE A 412 3.89 18.69 -1.38
C PHE A 412 3.49 19.51 -2.58
N THR A 413 4.43 19.64 -3.51
CA THR A 413 4.26 20.56 -4.64
C THR A 413 4.11 19.80 -5.94
N THR A 414 3.48 20.42 -6.95
CA THR A 414 3.54 19.91 -8.33
C THR A 414 4.57 20.70 -9.12
N GLU A 415 5.14 20.08 -10.15
CA GLU A 415 6.08 20.72 -11.07
C GLU A 415 5.38 21.23 -12.34
N CYS A 416 4.13 20.85 -12.57
CA CYS A 416 3.24 21.39 -13.58
C CYS A 416 1.80 21.39 -13.04
N TYR A 417 0.88 22.04 -13.74
CA TYR A 417 -0.54 21.87 -13.47
C TYR A 417 -0.93 20.42 -13.74
N GLY A 418 -1.79 19.86 -12.90
CA GLY A 418 -2.17 18.46 -12.98
C GLY A 418 -2.63 17.90 -11.65
N GLY A 419 -3.50 16.89 -11.70
CA GLY A 419 -4.11 16.31 -10.52
C GLY A 419 -5.33 15.45 -10.91
N PRO A 420 -6.26 15.22 -9.97
CA PRO A 420 -7.57 14.64 -10.26
C PRO A 420 -8.27 15.31 -11.46
N LYS A 421 -9.06 14.55 -12.22
CA LYS A 421 -9.66 15.01 -13.50
C LYS A 421 -10.59 16.23 -13.37
N GLN A 422 -11.05 16.56 -12.17
CA GLN A 422 -11.79 17.80 -11.92
C GLN A 422 -10.96 19.07 -12.20
N TYR A 423 -9.64 18.98 -12.13
CA TYR A 423 -8.72 20.06 -12.49
C TYR A 423 -8.49 20.09 -14.00
N ASN A 424 -9.46 20.62 -14.74
CA ASN A 424 -9.49 20.59 -16.21
C ASN A 424 -9.12 21.94 -16.89
N GLN A 425 -8.78 22.96 -16.10
CA GLN A 425 -8.37 24.28 -16.60
C GLN A 425 -6.85 24.33 -16.83
N PHE A 426 -6.39 23.64 -17.88
CA PHE A 426 -4.96 23.54 -18.20
C PHE A 426 -4.36 24.91 -18.58
N PRO A 427 -3.13 25.23 -18.15
CA PRO A 427 -2.46 26.50 -18.44
C PRO A 427 -1.93 26.52 -19.89
N VAL A 428 -2.85 26.68 -20.84
CA VAL A 428 -2.56 26.88 -22.27
C VAL A 428 -2.06 28.31 -22.54
N ASP A 429 -1.71 28.62 -23.79
CA ASP A 429 -1.24 29.95 -24.22
C ASP A 429 0.00 30.46 -23.47
N LYS A 430 0.98 29.57 -23.27
CA LYS A 430 2.25 29.86 -22.58
C LYS A 430 2.10 30.31 -21.13
N LYS A 431 1.01 29.92 -20.47
CA LYS A 431 0.85 30.10 -19.03
C LYS A 431 1.49 28.94 -18.28
N HIS A 432 1.86 29.19 -17.03
CA HIS A 432 2.62 28.26 -16.20
C HIS A 432 2.01 28.23 -14.82
N ALA A 433 1.72 27.03 -14.32
CA ALA A 433 1.12 26.85 -13.02
C ALA A 433 1.72 25.67 -12.26
N PHE A 434 1.71 25.80 -10.94
CA PHE A 434 2.14 24.76 -10.01
C PHE A 434 1.17 24.75 -8.83
N SER A 435 1.20 23.69 -8.03
CA SER A 435 0.38 23.57 -6.83
C SER A 435 1.24 23.52 -5.58
N MET A 436 0.75 24.14 -4.51
CA MET A 436 1.01 23.71 -3.14
C MET A 436 -0.16 22.84 -2.70
N ILE A 437 0.11 21.63 -2.21
CA ILE A 437 -0.90 20.68 -1.76
C ILE A 437 -0.73 20.51 -0.26
N ALA A 438 -1.82 20.70 0.49
CA ALA A 438 -1.87 20.42 1.92
C ALA A 438 -2.54 19.06 2.15
N GLU A 439 -1.87 18.15 2.84
CA GLU A 439 -2.37 16.82 3.24
C GLU A 439 -2.59 16.76 4.75
N LEU A 440 -3.76 16.27 5.16
CA LEU A 440 -4.11 16.03 6.55
C LEU A 440 -3.63 14.65 7.00
N PHE A 441 -2.85 14.61 8.08
CA PHE A 441 -2.50 13.38 8.79
C PHE A 441 -3.32 13.17 10.05
N ALA A 442 -3.39 11.90 10.48
CA ALA A 442 -4.19 11.42 11.60
C ALA A 442 -5.64 11.94 11.62
N PRO A 443 -6.38 11.88 10.49
CA PRO A 443 -7.76 12.32 10.45
C PRO A 443 -8.60 11.59 11.50
N LYS A 444 -9.53 12.30 12.12
CA LYS A 444 -10.47 11.79 13.13
C LYS A 444 -11.73 11.21 12.51
N SER A 445 -12.14 11.72 11.34
CA SER A 445 -13.22 11.17 10.55
C SER A 445 -13.02 9.67 10.31
N ARG A 446 -14.11 8.90 10.37
CA ARG A 446 -14.13 7.46 10.09
C ARG A 446 -15.25 7.13 9.12
N GLY A 447 -14.89 6.41 8.07
CA GLY A 447 -15.81 5.93 7.06
C GLY A 447 -16.16 4.45 7.20
N THR A 448 -16.89 3.95 6.20
CA THR A 448 -17.26 2.54 6.06
C THR A 448 -17.21 2.07 4.59
N VAL A 449 -17.09 0.75 4.44
CA VAL A 449 -17.24 0.03 3.18
C VAL A 449 -18.25 -1.09 3.41
N THR A 450 -19.36 -1.06 2.68
CA THR A 450 -20.43 -2.07 2.77
C THR A 450 -20.65 -2.73 1.42
N LEU A 451 -21.36 -3.86 1.40
CA LEU A 451 -21.78 -4.46 0.13
C LEU A 451 -22.85 -3.60 -0.55
N LYS A 452 -22.82 -3.56 -1.88
CA LYS A 452 -23.94 -3.11 -2.70
C LYS A 452 -24.90 -4.27 -2.98
N SER A 453 -24.34 -5.43 -3.32
CA SER A 453 -25.06 -6.68 -3.55
C SER A 453 -24.14 -7.89 -3.30
N LYS A 454 -24.65 -9.10 -3.59
CA LYS A 454 -23.84 -10.33 -3.59
C LYS A 454 -22.99 -10.50 -4.86
N ASP A 455 -23.22 -9.71 -5.91
CA ASP A 455 -22.47 -9.85 -7.15
C ASP A 455 -21.01 -9.40 -6.92
N PRO A 456 -20.02 -10.29 -7.12
CA PRO A 456 -18.63 -9.93 -6.90
C PRO A 456 -18.06 -8.96 -7.94
N LYS A 457 -18.77 -8.69 -9.04
CA LYS A 457 -18.42 -7.70 -10.06
C LYS A 457 -18.95 -6.31 -9.74
N GLU A 458 -19.89 -6.18 -8.80
CA GLU A 458 -20.35 -4.87 -8.36
C GLU A 458 -19.38 -4.26 -7.34
N ASN A 459 -19.05 -2.98 -7.56
CA ASN A 459 -18.25 -2.21 -6.62
C ASN A 459 -18.97 -2.08 -5.27
N PRO A 460 -18.22 -2.12 -4.15
CA PRO A 460 -18.80 -1.90 -2.83
C PRO A 460 -19.31 -0.46 -2.69
N VAL A 461 -20.19 -0.26 -1.71
CA VAL A 461 -20.63 1.06 -1.30
C VAL A 461 -19.58 1.64 -0.37
N ILE A 462 -19.06 2.82 -0.71
CA ILE A 462 -17.99 3.47 0.06
C ILE A 462 -18.50 4.80 0.59
N ASP A 463 -18.34 5.01 1.88
CA ASP A 463 -18.56 6.28 2.54
C ASP A 463 -17.31 6.63 3.34
N CYS A 464 -16.51 7.56 2.84
CA CYS A 464 -15.30 7.98 3.57
C CYS A 464 -15.62 8.93 4.73
N ASN A 465 -16.83 9.51 4.75
CA ASN A 465 -17.29 10.43 5.78
C ASN A 465 -16.30 11.59 6.07
N TYR A 466 -15.71 12.14 5.00
CA TYR A 466 -14.67 13.18 5.09
C TYR A 466 -15.16 14.43 5.82
N LEU A 467 -14.29 14.98 6.67
CA LEU A 467 -14.52 16.21 7.44
C LEU A 467 -15.76 16.15 8.33
N SER A 468 -16.11 14.96 8.81
CA SER A 468 -17.21 14.77 9.77
C SER A 468 -16.81 15.16 11.19
N ASP A 469 -15.52 15.05 11.51
CA ASP A 469 -14.96 15.60 12.75
C ASP A 469 -14.49 17.05 12.53
N PRO A 470 -14.88 18.00 13.41
CA PRO A 470 -14.52 19.40 13.24
C PRO A 470 -13.01 19.69 13.38
N LEU A 471 -12.24 18.82 14.07
CA LEU A 471 -10.78 18.99 14.15
C LEU A 471 -10.10 18.77 12.79
N ASP A 472 -10.63 17.87 11.96
CA ASP A 472 -10.08 17.63 10.63
C ASP A 472 -10.17 18.89 9.76
N LEU A 473 -11.32 19.56 9.80
CA LEU A 473 -11.53 20.82 9.09
C LEU A 473 -10.65 21.94 9.64
N LEU A 474 -10.50 22.04 10.97
CA LEU A 474 -9.65 23.03 11.62
C LEU A 474 -8.18 22.90 11.17
N VAL A 475 -7.63 21.68 11.25
CA VAL A 475 -6.23 21.41 10.90
C VAL A 475 -6.01 21.63 9.41
N LEU A 476 -6.90 21.11 8.54
CA LEU A 476 -6.72 21.22 7.09
C LEU A 476 -6.86 22.66 6.57
N THR A 477 -7.77 23.46 7.13
CA THR A 477 -7.89 24.88 6.74
C THR A 477 -6.71 25.71 7.23
N GLU A 478 -6.17 25.42 8.42
CA GLU A 478 -4.92 26.04 8.88
C GLU A 478 -3.71 25.61 8.03
N ALA A 479 -3.69 24.36 7.58
CA ALA A 479 -2.69 23.85 6.64
C ALA A 479 -2.74 24.62 5.32
N CYS A 480 -3.92 24.82 4.74
CA CYS A 480 -4.07 25.62 3.52
C CYS A 480 -3.60 27.07 3.71
N ARG A 481 -3.95 27.70 4.85
CA ARG A 481 -3.46 29.04 5.20
C ARG A 481 -1.94 29.09 5.25
N PHE A 482 -1.30 28.16 5.95
CA PHE A 482 0.15 28.11 6.07
C PHE A 482 0.82 27.79 4.72
N GLY A 483 0.28 26.86 3.94
CA GLY A 483 0.75 26.56 2.58
C GLY A 483 0.71 27.78 1.66
N ASN A 484 -0.35 28.59 1.74
CA ASN A 484 -0.43 29.85 1.02
C ASN A 484 0.58 30.89 1.50
N GLU A 485 0.80 31.01 2.81
CA GLU A 485 1.87 31.87 3.36
C GLU A 485 3.25 31.47 2.83
N ILE A 486 3.52 30.17 2.74
CA ILE A 486 4.78 29.65 2.18
C ILE A 486 4.96 30.07 0.73
N VAL A 487 3.92 29.93 -0.09
CA VAL A 487 3.99 30.32 -1.50
C VAL A 487 4.11 31.84 -1.67
N MET A 488 3.30 32.62 -0.95
CA MET A 488 3.19 34.06 -1.17
C MET A 488 4.28 34.88 -0.49
N ASN A 489 4.84 34.41 0.64
CA ASN A 489 5.82 35.15 1.43
C ASN A 489 7.20 34.48 1.46
N GLY A 490 7.30 33.23 1.02
CA GLY A 490 8.55 32.48 1.01
C GLY A 490 9.61 33.09 0.08
N ALA A 491 10.87 33.00 0.49
CA ALA A 491 11.97 33.69 -0.18
C ALA A 491 12.17 33.29 -1.64
N GLY A 492 11.84 32.04 -2.02
CA GLY A 492 11.99 31.57 -3.39
C GLY A 492 10.83 31.94 -4.32
N THR A 493 9.63 32.17 -3.78
CA THR A 493 8.40 32.28 -4.60
C THR A 493 7.68 33.63 -4.54
N LYS A 494 7.90 34.44 -3.51
CA LYS A 494 7.19 35.72 -3.28
C LYS A 494 7.20 36.70 -4.48
N ASP A 495 8.26 36.68 -5.29
CA ASP A 495 8.47 37.64 -6.39
C ASP A 495 8.08 37.06 -7.77
N ILE A 496 7.62 35.81 -7.85
CA ILE A 496 7.29 35.15 -9.13
C ILE A 496 5.82 34.73 -9.25
N VAL A 497 5.08 34.70 -8.15
CA VAL A 497 3.68 34.26 -8.12
C VAL A 497 2.78 35.43 -8.50
N LYS A 498 2.03 35.25 -9.60
CA LYS A 498 1.06 36.23 -10.08
C LYS A 498 -0.23 36.24 -9.27
N GLY A 499 -0.64 35.06 -8.82
CA GLY A 499 -1.90 34.84 -8.12
C GLY A 499 -2.37 33.39 -8.25
N SER A 500 -3.63 33.16 -7.88
CA SER A 500 -4.27 31.84 -7.97
C SER A 500 -4.50 31.42 -9.42
N TRP A 501 -4.42 30.12 -9.65
CA TRP A 501 -4.81 29.48 -10.89
C TRP A 501 -6.01 28.55 -10.65
N PRO A 502 -7.03 28.53 -11.53
CA PRO A 502 -7.26 29.49 -12.62
C PRO A 502 -7.51 30.92 -12.10
N PRO A 503 -7.35 31.97 -12.95
CA PRO A 503 -7.34 33.37 -12.52
C PRO A 503 -8.64 33.89 -11.88
N ASN A 504 -9.74 33.15 -11.98
CA ASN A 504 -11.00 33.46 -11.31
C ASN A 504 -10.99 33.08 -9.82
N LEU A 505 -10.08 32.20 -9.39
CA LEU A 505 -9.87 31.89 -7.98
C LEU A 505 -9.11 33.03 -7.29
N LYS A 506 -9.30 33.14 -5.97
CA LYS A 506 -8.70 34.22 -5.16
C LYS A 506 -8.03 33.72 -3.88
N HIS A 507 -7.77 32.42 -3.76
CA HIS A 507 -7.22 31.84 -2.54
C HIS A 507 -5.86 32.42 -2.14
N HIS A 508 -5.06 32.91 -3.11
CA HIS A 508 -3.80 33.61 -2.86
C HIS A 508 -3.97 34.86 -1.97
N THR A 509 -5.15 35.47 -1.95
CA THR A 509 -5.44 36.65 -1.13
C THR A 509 -5.91 36.31 0.28
N TYR A 510 -6.31 35.06 0.55
CA TYR A 510 -6.87 34.66 1.85
C TYR A 510 -5.84 34.81 2.96
N LYS A 511 -6.26 35.39 4.09
CA LYS A 511 -5.42 35.70 5.26
C LYS A 511 -5.88 35.01 6.53
N THR A 512 -7.16 34.65 6.61
CA THR A 512 -7.79 34.04 7.78
C THR A 512 -8.19 32.60 7.47
N ARG A 513 -8.29 31.75 8.51
CA ARG A 513 -8.73 30.36 8.34
C ARG A 513 -10.16 30.28 7.82
N GLU A 514 -11.02 31.20 8.25
CA GLU A 514 -12.44 31.23 7.91
C GLU A 514 -12.66 31.39 6.39
N GLU A 515 -11.78 32.14 5.70
CA GLU A 515 -11.78 32.26 4.24
C GLU A 515 -11.47 30.91 3.54
N TRP A 516 -10.71 30.02 4.18
CA TRP A 516 -10.36 28.72 3.62
C TRP A 516 -11.45 27.66 3.79
N ILE A 517 -12.41 27.83 4.70
CA ILE A 517 -13.44 26.82 4.96
C ILE A 517 -14.22 26.44 3.69
N PRO A 518 -14.78 27.38 2.91
CA PRO A 518 -15.50 27.04 1.67
C PRO A 518 -14.57 26.37 0.65
N TYR A 519 -13.34 26.88 0.52
CA TYR A 519 -12.36 26.33 -0.41
C TYR A 519 -12.00 24.87 -0.08
N VAL A 520 -11.79 24.56 1.19
CA VAL A 520 -11.51 23.19 1.63
C VAL A 520 -12.71 22.28 1.38
N LYS A 521 -13.94 22.70 1.70
CA LYS A 521 -15.13 21.87 1.44
C LYS A 521 -15.35 21.59 -0.05
N GLU A 522 -15.09 22.58 -0.91
CA GLU A 522 -15.22 22.46 -2.36
C GLU A 522 -14.10 21.61 -2.99
N HIS A 523 -12.86 21.73 -2.50
CA HIS A 523 -11.69 21.17 -3.19
C HIS A 523 -11.04 19.97 -2.50
N ALA A 524 -11.35 19.67 -1.23
CA ALA A 524 -10.77 18.53 -0.53
C ALA A 524 -11.10 17.21 -1.23
N THR A 525 -10.10 16.36 -1.37
CA THR A 525 -10.22 15.07 -2.06
C THR A 525 -9.28 14.04 -1.43
N THR A 526 -9.46 12.78 -1.78
CA THR A 526 -8.60 11.67 -1.33
C THR A 526 -7.14 11.87 -1.77
N CYS A 527 -6.19 11.49 -0.91
CA CYS A 527 -4.80 11.23 -1.31
C CYS A 527 -4.59 9.78 -1.79
N TYR A 528 -5.67 9.01 -1.95
CA TYR A 528 -5.68 7.62 -2.35
C TYR A 528 -5.02 6.67 -1.33
N HIS A 529 -5.06 7.02 -0.04
CA HIS A 529 -4.38 6.36 1.09
C HIS A 529 -5.33 5.53 1.96
N ALA A 530 -6.38 4.97 1.36
CA ALA A 530 -7.39 4.23 2.10
C ALA A 530 -6.85 3.02 2.89
N ALA A 531 -7.30 2.89 4.13
CA ALA A 531 -6.84 1.87 5.09
C ALA A 531 -7.92 1.48 6.12
N GLY A 532 -7.60 0.51 6.99
CA GLY A 532 -8.31 0.24 8.25
C GLY A 532 -9.58 -0.61 8.22
N THR A 533 -10.07 -0.98 7.04
CA THR A 533 -11.35 -1.71 6.88
C THR A 533 -11.35 -3.17 7.32
N CYS A 534 -10.18 -3.73 7.61
CA CYS A 534 -9.99 -5.04 8.22
C CYS A 534 -8.96 -4.91 9.35
N ALA A 535 -9.13 -3.92 10.24
CA ALA A 535 -8.11 -3.56 11.23
C ALA A 535 -7.63 -4.74 12.08
N MET A 536 -6.31 -4.79 12.31
CA MET A 536 -5.74 -5.54 13.43
C MET A 536 -6.15 -4.90 14.75
N GLY A 537 -6.13 -5.69 15.81
CA GLY A 537 -6.29 -5.16 17.16
C GLY A 537 -5.84 -6.15 18.22
N LYS A 538 -5.81 -5.68 19.47
CA LYS A 538 -5.41 -6.48 20.63
C LYS A 538 -6.45 -7.55 20.94
N ASP A 539 -6.05 -8.55 21.73
CA ASP A 539 -7.02 -9.53 22.23
C ASP A 539 -8.07 -8.87 23.12
N GLY A 540 -9.33 -9.24 22.89
CA GLY A 540 -10.49 -8.64 23.54
C GLY A 540 -11.07 -7.42 22.81
N ASP A 541 -10.42 -6.88 21.78
CA ASP A 541 -11.02 -5.84 20.94
C ASP A 541 -12.13 -6.44 20.07
N SER A 542 -13.38 -6.07 20.35
CA SER A 542 -14.57 -6.54 19.63
C SER A 542 -14.69 -6.00 18.21
N MET A 543 -13.96 -4.94 17.87
CA MET A 543 -13.94 -4.32 16.54
C MET A 543 -12.74 -4.78 15.70
N ALA A 544 -11.77 -5.47 16.31
CA ALA A 544 -10.66 -6.05 15.56
C ALA A 544 -11.14 -7.16 14.62
N VAL A 545 -10.75 -7.08 13.35
CA VAL A 545 -11.00 -8.12 12.35
C VAL A 545 -9.87 -9.15 12.37
N LEU A 546 -8.66 -8.69 12.64
CA LEU A 546 -7.44 -9.49 12.62
C LEU A 546 -6.76 -9.50 13.99
N ASP A 547 -5.95 -10.53 14.23
CA ASP A 547 -4.93 -10.46 15.28
C ASP A 547 -3.63 -9.81 14.77
N ASN A 548 -2.66 -9.65 15.66
CA ASN A 548 -1.35 -9.06 15.35
C ASN A 548 -0.53 -9.85 14.32
N LYS A 549 -0.96 -11.05 13.92
CA LYS A 549 -0.33 -11.83 12.85
C LYS A 549 -1.16 -11.83 11.58
N LEU A 550 -2.07 -10.87 11.41
CA LEU A 550 -2.90 -10.72 10.21
C LEU A 550 -3.91 -11.85 10.01
N ARG A 551 -4.15 -12.71 11.01
CA ARG A 551 -5.10 -13.83 10.89
C ARG A 551 -6.51 -13.33 11.15
N VAL A 552 -7.45 -13.73 10.31
CA VAL A 552 -8.86 -13.41 10.49
C VAL A 552 -9.38 -14.10 11.75
N ARG A 553 -9.94 -13.32 12.68
CA ARG A 553 -10.44 -13.84 13.95
C ARG A 553 -11.58 -14.84 13.69
N GLY A 554 -11.56 -15.97 14.39
CA GLY A 554 -12.57 -17.03 14.22
C GLY A 554 -12.43 -17.91 12.97
N VAL A 555 -11.41 -17.71 12.12
CA VAL A 555 -11.20 -18.52 10.91
C VAL A 555 -9.75 -19.00 10.79
N ALA A 556 -9.54 -20.32 10.86
CA ALA A 556 -8.23 -20.91 10.63
C ALA A 556 -7.83 -20.86 9.14
N GLY A 557 -6.54 -20.60 8.88
CA GLY A 557 -5.99 -20.63 7.53
C GLY A 557 -6.40 -19.46 6.63
N LEU A 558 -6.91 -18.36 7.22
CA LEU A 558 -7.27 -17.14 6.50
C LEU A 558 -6.52 -15.94 7.08
N ARG A 559 -5.90 -15.14 6.21
CA ARG A 559 -5.27 -13.86 6.56
C ARG A 559 -5.77 -12.74 5.67
N VAL A 560 -5.62 -11.49 6.15
CA VAL A 560 -5.69 -10.30 5.30
C VAL A 560 -4.34 -9.58 5.35
N ALA A 561 -3.75 -9.24 4.21
CA ALA A 561 -2.45 -8.58 4.12
C ALA A 561 -2.48 -7.48 3.04
N ASP A 562 -2.99 -6.30 3.39
CA ASP A 562 -2.96 -5.07 2.60
C ASP A 562 -3.22 -3.86 3.52
N CYS A 563 -3.37 -2.63 3.01
CA CYS A 563 -3.59 -1.45 3.87
C CYS A 563 -4.87 -1.49 4.73
N SER A 564 -5.86 -2.36 4.44
CA SER A 564 -7.03 -2.60 5.28
C SER A 564 -6.69 -3.02 6.70
N VAL A 565 -5.49 -3.58 6.92
CA VAL A 565 -5.08 -4.16 8.20
C VAL A 565 -4.66 -3.13 9.25
N MET A 566 -4.36 -1.89 8.81
CA MET A 566 -3.81 -0.84 9.66
C MET A 566 -4.87 -0.35 10.68
N PRO A 567 -4.62 -0.45 12.00
CA PRO A 567 -5.57 0.06 13.00
C PRO A 567 -5.74 1.58 12.93
N THR A 568 -4.63 2.29 12.71
CA THR A 568 -4.55 3.73 12.46
C THR A 568 -3.67 3.99 11.24
N LEU A 569 -3.91 5.10 10.56
CA LEU A 569 -3.14 5.51 9.38
C LEU A 569 -1.89 6.29 9.85
N HIS A 570 -0.75 6.04 9.21
CA HIS A 570 0.52 6.70 9.50
C HIS A 570 0.61 8.09 8.85
N GLY A 571 1.47 8.97 9.34
CA GLY A 571 1.70 10.31 8.78
C GLY A 571 2.62 10.30 7.54
N GLY A 572 2.27 9.51 6.52
CA GLY A 572 3.03 9.39 5.28
C GLY A 572 2.22 8.73 4.15
N HIS A 573 2.91 8.16 3.15
CA HIS A 573 2.26 7.58 1.97
C HIS A 573 2.12 6.06 2.13
N THR A 574 0.98 5.48 1.75
CA THR A 574 0.68 4.06 2.01
C THR A 574 1.47 3.07 1.14
N GLN A 575 2.26 3.54 0.17
CA GLN A 575 3.07 2.68 -0.70
C GLN A 575 4.05 1.82 0.10
N MET A 576 4.99 2.43 0.82
CA MET A 576 6.02 1.69 1.56
C MET A 576 5.42 0.79 2.66
N PRO A 577 4.42 1.24 3.43
CA PRO A 577 3.70 0.37 4.36
C PRO A 577 3.02 -0.82 3.69
N ALA A 578 2.46 -0.69 2.48
CA ALA A 578 1.90 -1.84 1.76
C ALA A 578 2.97 -2.90 1.45
N TYR A 579 4.18 -2.50 1.07
CA TYR A 579 5.31 -3.42 0.91
C TYR A 579 5.72 -4.03 2.26
N GLY A 580 5.85 -3.21 3.31
CA GLY A 580 6.17 -3.66 4.66
C GLY A 580 5.18 -4.69 5.21
N ILE A 581 3.87 -4.48 5.02
CA ILE A 581 2.81 -5.43 5.39
C ILE A 581 3.01 -6.76 4.68
N GLY A 582 3.35 -6.72 3.39
CA GLY A 582 3.65 -7.92 2.62
C GLY A 582 4.87 -8.69 3.15
N GLU A 583 5.94 -7.97 3.49
CA GLU A 583 7.14 -8.55 4.09
C GLU A 583 6.85 -9.19 5.46
N ARG A 584 6.16 -8.48 6.35
CA ARG A 584 5.78 -9.00 7.68
C ARG A 584 4.85 -10.20 7.57
N CYS A 585 3.87 -10.17 6.68
CA CYS A 585 2.98 -11.30 6.44
C CYS A 585 3.75 -12.55 6.01
N ALA A 586 4.68 -12.41 5.07
CA ALA A 586 5.52 -13.53 4.63
C ALA A 586 6.37 -14.08 5.78
N ASP A 587 6.96 -13.21 6.61
CA ASP A 587 7.76 -13.61 7.77
C ASP A 587 6.90 -14.36 8.81
N PHE A 588 5.71 -13.86 9.16
CA PHE A 588 4.78 -14.55 10.07
C PHE A 588 4.36 -15.94 9.58
N ILE A 589 4.16 -16.10 8.27
CA ILE A 589 3.82 -17.40 7.66
C ILE A 589 5.02 -18.35 7.72
N LYS A 590 6.22 -17.85 7.40
CA LYS A 590 7.47 -18.64 7.46
C LYS A 590 7.74 -19.11 8.89
N GLU A 591 7.65 -18.24 9.89
CA GLU A 591 7.79 -18.59 11.32
C GLU A 591 6.84 -19.72 11.74
N THR A 592 5.58 -19.63 11.31
CA THR A 592 4.56 -20.63 11.61
C THR A 592 4.87 -21.98 10.94
N CYS A 593 5.39 -21.96 9.71
CA CYS A 593 5.82 -23.15 8.99
C CYS A 593 7.07 -23.80 9.63
N PHE A 594 8.08 -23.04 10.03
CA PHE A 594 9.30 -23.56 10.66
C PHE A 594 9.03 -24.23 12.01
N ARG A 595 8.10 -23.72 12.82
CA ARG A 595 7.66 -24.41 14.06
C ARG A 595 7.02 -25.77 13.78
N PHE A 596 6.39 -25.95 12.62
CA PHE A 596 5.80 -27.23 12.21
C PHE A 596 6.87 -28.26 11.78
N PHE A 597 7.96 -27.80 11.17
CA PHE A 597 9.11 -28.65 10.80
C PHE A 597 9.95 -29.04 12.02
N ALA A 598 10.24 -28.10 12.93
CA ALA A 598 10.94 -28.42 14.19
C ALA A 598 10.14 -29.41 15.06
N LYS A 599 8.80 -29.29 15.13
CA LYS A 599 7.96 -30.29 15.82
C LYS A 599 7.93 -31.65 15.10
N LYS A 600 8.06 -31.68 13.77
CA LYS A 600 8.16 -32.93 13.00
C LYS A 600 9.51 -33.63 13.22
N GLU A 601 10.62 -32.90 13.26
CA GLU A 601 11.94 -33.47 13.58
C GLU A 601 11.97 -34.04 15.00
N VAL A 602 11.44 -33.31 15.99
CA VAL A 602 11.34 -33.82 17.38
C VAL A 602 10.46 -35.07 17.48
N ASN A 603 9.40 -35.17 16.65
CA ASN A 603 8.55 -36.37 16.61
C ASN A 603 9.19 -37.53 15.81
N CYS A 604 9.94 -37.28 14.74
CA CYS A 604 10.73 -38.31 14.04
C CYS A 604 11.82 -38.87 14.96
N CYS A 605 12.56 -38.02 15.67
CA CYS A 605 13.57 -38.47 16.65
C CYS A 605 12.96 -39.25 17.83
N ARG A 606 11.69 -38.97 18.20
CA ARG A 606 10.95 -39.75 19.21
C ARG A 606 10.45 -41.10 18.68
N ILE A 607 10.17 -41.20 17.38
CA ILE A 607 9.75 -42.46 16.73
C ILE A 607 10.98 -43.35 16.48
N GLU A 608 12.11 -42.78 16.07
CA GLU A 608 13.38 -43.51 15.96
C GLU A 608 13.85 -44.04 17.32
N LYS A 609 13.79 -43.23 18.40
CA LYS A 609 14.09 -43.73 19.76
C LYS A 609 13.17 -44.89 20.21
N LYS A 610 11.89 -44.88 19.82
CA LYS A 610 10.96 -45.97 20.16
C LYS A 610 11.20 -47.26 19.35
N LEU A 611 11.85 -47.15 18.18
CA LEU A 611 12.26 -48.30 17.38
C LEU A 611 13.58 -48.89 17.87
N ASP A 612 14.52 -48.06 18.34
CA ASP A 612 15.78 -48.51 18.96
C ASP A 612 15.57 -49.20 20.32
N ASP A 613 14.58 -48.74 21.11
CA ASP A 613 14.21 -49.36 22.40
C ASP A 613 13.55 -50.75 22.26
N LEU A 614 13.19 -51.18 21.04
CA LEU A 614 12.63 -52.51 20.75
C LEU A 614 13.69 -53.53 20.28
N GLN A 615 14.97 -53.15 20.15
CA GLN A 615 16.01 -54.04 19.63
C GLN A 615 17.22 -54.33 20.54
N SER A 616 17.20 -53.96 21.82
CA SER A 616 18.32 -54.30 22.73
C SER A 616 17.90 -55.07 23.98
N HIS A 617 17.87 -56.40 23.84
CA HIS A 617 18.04 -57.33 24.97
C HIS A 617 19.47 -57.87 24.94
N ALA A 618 20.38 -57.28 25.72
CA ALA A 618 21.53 -57.99 26.29
C ALA A 618 22.15 -57.18 27.45
N LEU A 619 22.39 -57.93 28.53
CA LEU A 619 22.90 -57.67 29.88
C LEU A 619 24.10 -56.70 30.07
N PRO A 620 24.36 -56.28 31.34
CA PRO A 620 25.02 -55.02 31.68
C PRO A 620 26.48 -55.20 32.12
N LEU A 621 27.30 -54.16 31.95
CA LEU A 621 28.53 -53.97 32.72
C LEU A 621 28.70 -52.51 33.15
N SER A 622 28.94 -52.40 34.45
CA SER A 622 29.19 -51.26 35.32
C SER A 622 30.47 -50.48 35.01
N TYR A 623 30.51 -49.15 35.23
CA TYR A 623 31.20 -48.50 36.38
C TYR A 623 31.30 -46.96 36.21
N GLN A 624 30.99 -46.27 37.31
CA GLN A 624 31.52 -45.02 37.86
C GLN A 624 31.54 -43.67 37.09
N SER A 625 30.88 -42.72 37.77
CA SER A 625 30.93 -41.26 37.72
C SER A 625 32.32 -40.66 37.90
N TRP A 626 32.59 -39.51 37.24
CA TRP A 626 33.35 -38.40 37.83
C TRP A 626 32.88 -37.04 37.26
N SER A 627 32.78 -36.08 38.16
CA SER A 627 32.35 -34.68 38.02
C SER A 627 33.42 -33.77 37.41
N GLY A 628 33.03 -32.71 36.69
CA GLY A 628 33.93 -31.61 36.34
C GLY A 628 33.24 -30.43 35.65
N GLN A 629 33.19 -29.30 36.34
CA GLN A 629 32.65 -28.02 35.90
C GLN A 629 33.44 -27.38 34.75
N SER A 630 32.73 -26.58 33.95
CA SER A 630 33.03 -25.20 33.52
C SER A 630 32.79 -24.98 32.03
N GLY A 631 32.00 -23.94 31.75
CA GLY A 631 31.56 -23.59 30.41
C GLY A 631 32.64 -22.93 29.56
N LYS A 632 32.39 -22.92 28.24
CA LYS A 632 32.77 -21.85 27.31
C LYS A 632 32.04 -22.04 25.99
N TYR A 633 31.59 -20.90 25.47
CA TYR A 633 31.13 -20.58 24.12
C TYR A 633 31.49 -21.58 23.02
N CYS A 634 30.50 -22.01 22.24
CA CYS A 634 30.73 -22.68 20.96
C CYS A 634 30.33 -21.73 19.82
N ALA A 635 31.32 -21.08 19.24
CA ALA A 635 31.26 -20.51 17.91
C ALA A 635 31.58 -21.63 16.91
N ILE A 636 30.69 -21.91 15.97
CA ILE A 636 30.94 -22.89 14.91
C ILE A 636 31.33 -22.15 13.63
N SER A 637 32.63 -22.21 13.33
CA SER A 637 33.22 -21.89 12.03
C SER A 637 33.28 -23.18 11.20
N PHE A 638 32.78 -23.16 9.96
CA PHE A 638 33.04 -24.21 8.98
C PHE A 638 34.12 -23.74 8.00
N LYS A 639 35.26 -24.43 8.01
CA LYS A 639 36.26 -24.39 6.92
C LYS A 639 36.40 -25.78 6.32
N ASN A 640 36.24 -25.81 5.00
CA ASN A 640 36.45 -26.90 4.04
C ASN A 640 37.79 -27.64 4.17
N ARG A 641 37.83 -28.89 3.68
CA ARG A 641 38.74 -29.39 2.62
C ARG A 641 38.43 -30.87 2.30
N GLU A 642 38.08 -31.18 1.04
CA GLU A 642 38.90 -31.88 0.01
C GLU A 642 38.79 -33.43 0.10
N GLN A 643 38.83 -34.27 -0.96
CA GLN A 643 39.13 -34.14 -2.39
C GLN A 643 38.76 -35.47 -3.11
N ARG A 644 38.42 -35.36 -4.42
CA ARG A 644 38.78 -36.23 -5.56
C ARG A 644 38.36 -37.72 -5.66
N LYS A 645 37.66 -38.01 -6.77
CA LYS A 645 38.04 -38.86 -7.95
C LYS A 645 36.74 -39.01 -8.78
N LEU A 646 36.66 -38.95 -10.11
CA LEU A 646 37.60 -38.97 -11.24
C LEU A 646 36.92 -38.19 -12.39
#